data_AF-A0A4T0MDI9-F1
#
_entry.id   AF-A0A4T0MDI9-F1
#
_cell.length_a   1.000
_cell.length_b   1.000
_cell.length_c   1.000
_cell.angle_alpha   90.00
_cell.angle_beta   90.00
_cell.angle_gamma   90.00
#
_symmetry.space_group_name_H-M   'P 1'
#
loop_
_entity.id
_entity.type
_entity.pdbx_description
1 polymer ?
#
loop_
_entity_poly.entity_id
_entity_poly.type
_entity_poly.pdbx_seq_one_letter_code
_entity_poly.pdbx_strand_id
1 'polypeptide(L)'
;MDSVIRKRAEEQFRARREDSEDDDLKKVARAPVPPFSRQKQDYKINDLPNLQRTRDPSFEMYGGHVPSTTDSESNSHLYFALVEARQKTDRTRTIFWFNGGPGCSSFDALMMEVGPFNLIKNEKGELGLKEKEYGWHEYANIVFIDQPVGTGYSYAQTDSYVHELDQAADQFITFLNNFYEIFPELKNTDTYISGESYAGQYVPYFANKVIETPDLPLNLKGLMIGNGWIDPISQYPAYAQFAHAEGLIQPGTKADKEMMDLVERCEKSLNSALTREEKTGILQIYISECELIMDQITGSHRKYENGKATCLNTYDYRLRDEYPACGMNWPNELHDVTEYLRKESVTKAFNARARAESWTECNVKVSRELTAIHSTASVRLLPKILKHTKVLLFAGDKDIVCNYQGIENLVDNLEWNGGKGFSGDTPQLWSMHGNPVGEWQAERNLTYVRVYNASHMVPIDAPEPMLDLITRYMEVDLKSVKSSDNYNFESAVGDINEFGEEDSSVSWAGSHKKSGSFALLLIIIGVAVGGFLWIRRRRRQMLVHDYSQLRANTLSQEQEQGIETSDRRSNEQIESERLFDVGSDIDICVGVETSAVDATASLRASLLPASVAVICVIKALLSNTAAEGLAALSVSNVCFKKSLASSLISSGIVGDAELPILKIACI
;
A
#
# COMPACT_ATOMS: atom_id res chain seq x y z
N MET A 1 32.91 25.78 -9.64
CA MET A 1 32.48 24.39 -9.91
C MET A 1 31.11 24.36 -10.62
N ASP A 2 30.21 25.31 -10.33
CA ASP A 2 28.89 25.44 -11.00
C ASP A 2 28.90 25.73 -12.51
N SER A 3 29.85 26.49 -13.04
CA SER A 3 29.86 26.84 -14.48
C SER A 3 30.28 25.69 -15.39
N VAL A 4 31.00 24.70 -14.85
CA VAL A 4 31.50 23.53 -15.61
C VAL A 4 30.44 22.43 -15.67
N ILE A 5 29.63 22.29 -14.62
CA ILE A 5 28.49 21.35 -14.59
C ILE A 5 27.37 21.86 -15.51
N ARG A 6 27.08 23.17 -15.48
CA ARG A 6 26.09 23.79 -16.38
C ARG A 6 26.50 23.70 -17.85
N LYS A 7 27.78 23.92 -18.17
CA LYS A 7 28.31 23.72 -19.52
C LYS A 7 28.25 22.27 -19.98
N ARG A 8 28.54 21.29 -19.11
CA ARG A 8 28.43 19.86 -19.46
C ARG A 8 26.99 19.42 -19.66
N ALA A 9 26.04 19.96 -18.89
CA ALA A 9 24.62 19.71 -19.10
C ALA A 9 24.11 20.33 -20.41
N GLU A 10 24.54 21.56 -20.75
CA GLU A 10 24.21 22.22 -22.02
C GLU A 10 24.88 21.55 -23.23
N GLU A 11 26.12 21.06 -23.10
CA GLU A 11 26.83 20.30 -24.15
C GLU A 11 26.24 18.89 -24.34
N GLN A 12 25.79 18.22 -23.28
CA GLN A 12 25.02 16.96 -23.39
C GLN A 12 23.62 17.19 -23.98
N PHE A 13 22.99 18.33 -23.72
CA PHE A 13 21.72 18.71 -24.34
C PHE A 13 21.87 19.06 -25.82
N ARG A 14 23.00 19.69 -26.20
CA ARG A 14 23.30 20.06 -27.58
C ARG A 14 23.76 18.86 -28.42
N ALA A 15 24.52 17.92 -27.86
CA ALA A 15 24.86 16.66 -28.51
C ALA A 15 23.60 15.80 -28.80
N ARG A 16 22.59 15.82 -27.91
CA ARG A 16 21.27 15.21 -28.19
C ARG A 16 20.45 15.93 -29.27
N ARG A 17 20.80 17.18 -29.58
CA ARG A 17 20.12 18.00 -30.58
C ARG A 17 20.69 17.76 -31.98
N GLU A 18 22.00 17.50 -32.07
CA GLU A 18 22.72 17.27 -33.34
C GLU A 18 22.64 15.80 -33.83
N ASP A 19 22.34 14.82 -32.97
CA ASP A 19 22.08 13.41 -33.36
C ASP A 19 20.62 13.13 -33.82
N SER A 20 19.79 14.16 -34.03
CA SER A 20 18.38 13.99 -34.47
C SER A 20 18.03 14.66 -35.81
N GLU A 21 19.01 15.22 -36.51
CA GLU A 21 18.81 15.69 -37.88
C GLU A 21 19.06 14.55 -38.88
N ASP A 22 18.12 13.59 -38.91
CA ASP A 22 17.94 12.73 -40.08
C ASP A 22 16.84 13.36 -40.95
N ASP A 23 17.27 14.32 -41.76
CA ASP A 23 16.49 15.02 -42.79
C ASP A 23 16.24 14.10 -44.01
N ASP A 24 15.62 12.94 -43.75
CA ASP A 24 15.16 12.03 -44.79
C ASP A 24 13.75 11.48 -44.48
N LEU A 25 12.90 12.33 -43.89
CA LEU A 25 11.42 12.19 -43.91
C LEU A 25 10.89 12.43 -45.33
N LYS A 26 11.31 11.57 -46.27
CA LYS A 26 10.56 11.31 -47.49
C LYS A 26 9.18 10.83 -47.06
N LYS A 27 8.16 11.56 -47.51
CA LYS A 27 6.73 11.25 -47.45
C LYS A 27 6.49 9.77 -47.76
N VAL A 28 6.55 8.91 -46.76
CA VAL A 28 5.82 7.65 -46.78
C VAL A 28 4.36 8.08 -46.72
N ALA A 29 3.66 7.95 -47.85
CA ALA A 29 2.23 8.17 -47.88
C ALA A 29 1.61 7.32 -46.77
N ARG A 30 1.11 7.98 -45.72
CA ARG A 30 0.47 7.29 -44.60
C ARG A 30 -0.66 6.46 -45.18
N ALA A 31 -0.69 5.17 -44.87
CA ALA A 31 -1.78 4.31 -45.30
C ALA A 31 -3.11 4.97 -44.89
N PRO A 32 -4.12 5.00 -45.78
CA PRO A 32 -5.41 5.58 -45.42
C PRO A 32 -5.96 4.85 -44.19
N VAL A 33 -6.32 5.61 -43.16
CA VAL A 33 -6.95 5.09 -41.95
C VAL A 33 -8.24 4.39 -42.38
N PRO A 34 -8.43 3.08 -42.06
CA PRO A 34 -9.68 2.41 -42.34
C PRO A 34 -10.85 3.18 -41.67
N PRO A 35 -12.00 3.32 -42.33
CA PRO A 35 -13.14 3.97 -41.71
C PRO A 35 -13.52 3.25 -40.41
N PHE A 36 -13.90 4.01 -39.39
CA PHE A 36 -14.35 3.45 -38.12
C PHE A 36 -15.51 2.47 -38.34
N SER A 37 -15.28 1.19 -38.03
CA SER A 37 -16.28 0.14 -38.14
C SER A 37 -16.99 -0.05 -36.80
N ARG A 38 -18.29 -0.30 -36.86
CA ARG A 38 -19.11 -0.70 -35.70
C ARG A 38 -19.32 -2.20 -35.64
N GLN A 39 -18.73 -2.96 -36.57
CA GLN A 39 -18.90 -4.41 -36.63
C GLN A 39 -17.80 -5.08 -35.81
N LYS A 40 -18.16 -5.73 -34.70
CA LYS A 40 -17.24 -6.52 -33.84
C LYS A 40 -16.32 -7.46 -34.64
N GLN A 41 -16.84 -8.07 -35.70
CA GLN A 41 -16.10 -9.03 -36.51
C GLN A 41 -14.91 -8.43 -37.27
N ASP A 42 -14.93 -7.13 -37.57
CA ASP A 42 -13.82 -6.44 -38.25
C ASP A 42 -12.60 -6.28 -37.34
N TYR A 43 -12.80 -6.43 -36.03
CA TYR A 43 -11.75 -6.37 -35.01
C TYR A 43 -11.27 -7.77 -34.60
N LYS A 44 -11.84 -8.85 -35.13
CA LYS A 44 -11.51 -10.21 -34.66
C LYS A 44 -10.06 -10.57 -34.97
N ILE A 45 -9.34 -11.09 -33.96
CA ILE A 45 -8.01 -11.65 -34.09
C ILE A 45 -8.16 -13.16 -34.32
N ASN A 46 -8.03 -13.60 -35.57
CA ASN A 46 -8.28 -14.99 -35.95
C ASN A 46 -7.14 -15.93 -35.52
N ASP A 47 -5.91 -15.63 -35.96
CA ASP A 47 -4.73 -16.45 -35.70
C ASP A 47 -3.53 -15.55 -35.38
N LEU A 48 -2.92 -15.76 -34.22
CA LEU A 48 -1.64 -15.13 -33.88
C LEU A 48 -0.49 -16.03 -34.39
N PRO A 49 0.55 -15.46 -35.03
CA PRO A 49 1.67 -16.24 -35.55
C PRO A 49 2.30 -17.13 -34.48
N ASN A 50 2.41 -18.44 -34.77
CA ASN A 50 3.00 -19.45 -33.88
C ASN A 50 2.33 -19.54 -32.49
N LEU A 51 1.02 -19.28 -32.39
CA LEU A 51 0.27 -19.46 -31.15
C LEU A 51 0.00 -20.96 -30.87
N GLN A 52 0.36 -21.40 -29.66
CA GLN A 52 0.05 -22.70 -29.11
C GLN A 52 -1.11 -22.57 -28.12
N ARG A 53 -2.33 -22.90 -28.58
CA ARG A 53 -3.52 -23.02 -27.72
C ARG A 53 -3.55 -24.42 -27.10
N THR A 54 -3.50 -24.50 -25.78
CA THR A 54 -3.36 -25.78 -25.07
C THR A 54 -4.46 -26.08 -24.07
N ARG A 55 -5.43 -25.17 -23.87
CA ARG A 55 -6.45 -25.26 -22.80
C ARG A 55 -7.87 -25.04 -23.35
N ASP A 56 -8.87 -25.66 -22.71
CA ASP A 56 -10.28 -25.68 -23.11
C ASP A 56 -11.20 -25.21 -21.96
N PRO A 57 -12.29 -24.45 -22.19
CA PRO A 57 -12.68 -23.81 -23.44
C PRO A 57 -11.62 -22.84 -23.95
N SER A 58 -11.57 -22.67 -25.26
CA SER A 58 -10.82 -21.57 -25.86
C SER A 58 -11.56 -20.24 -25.66
N PHE A 59 -10.86 -19.12 -25.86
CA PHE A 59 -11.40 -17.77 -25.76
C PHE A 59 -11.20 -17.00 -27.07
N GLU A 60 -11.98 -15.94 -27.24
CA GLU A 60 -11.89 -15.05 -28.39
C GLU A 60 -11.08 -13.79 -28.07
N MET A 61 -10.48 -13.22 -29.11
CA MET A 61 -9.72 -11.98 -29.03
C MET A 61 -10.13 -11.03 -30.14
N TYR A 62 -10.11 -9.74 -29.81
CA TYR A 62 -10.41 -8.65 -30.71
C TYR A 62 -9.37 -7.54 -30.54
N GLY A 63 -9.00 -6.85 -31.60
CA GLY A 63 -8.08 -5.73 -31.51
C GLY A 63 -8.11 -4.86 -32.75
N GLY A 64 -7.74 -3.60 -32.56
CA GLY A 64 -7.69 -2.61 -33.61
C GLY A 64 -7.77 -1.18 -33.07
N HIS A 65 -7.86 -0.24 -33.99
CA HIS A 65 -7.87 1.19 -33.67
C HIS A 65 -9.30 1.72 -33.51
N VAL A 66 -9.51 2.53 -32.47
CA VAL A 66 -10.78 3.19 -32.17
C VAL A 66 -10.53 4.69 -32.04
N PRO A 67 -11.34 5.55 -32.68
CA PRO A 67 -11.21 7.00 -32.56
C PRO A 67 -11.31 7.44 -31.09
N SER A 68 -10.38 8.29 -30.68
CA SER A 68 -10.28 8.81 -29.31
C SER A 68 -10.32 10.32 -29.22
N THR A 69 -10.71 10.99 -30.32
CA THR A 69 -10.92 12.43 -30.37
C THR A 69 -12.10 12.76 -31.28
N THR A 70 -12.74 13.89 -31.03
CA THR A 70 -13.69 14.50 -31.97
C THR A 70 -13.01 15.47 -32.94
N ASP A 71 -11.74 15.80 -32.70
CA ASP A 71 -10.96 16.67 -33.56
C ASP A 71 -10.50 15.93 -34.82
N SER A 72 -11.02 16.35 -35.97
CA SER A 72 -10.71 15.77 -37.27
C SER A 72 -9.29 16.04 -37.74
N GLU A 73 -8.61 17.09 -37.22
CA GLU A 73 -7.24 17.39 -37.61
C GLU A 73 -6.25 16.43 -36.95
N SER A 74 -6.37 16.23 -35.64
CA SER A 74 -5.55 15.23 -34.94
C SER A 74 -5.87 13.80 -35.36
N ASN A 75 -7.16 13.50 -35.57
CA ASN A 75 -7.67 12.17 -35.95
C ASN A 75 -7.00 11.04 -35.14
N SER A 76 -6.91 11.27 -33.84
CA SER A 76 -6.29 10.39 -32.86
C SER A 76 -7.07 9.10 -32.67
N HIS A 77 -6.34 7.99 -32.60
CA HIS A 77 -6.89 6.67 -32.33
C HIS A 77 -6.10 5.98 -31.22
N LEU A 78 -6.82 5.42 -30.24
CA LEU A 78 -6.24 4.45 -29.32
C LEU A 78 -6.38 3.05 -29.91
N TYR A 79 -5.35 2.24 -29.74
CA TYR A 79 -5.36 0.82 -30.03
C TYR A 79 -5.83 0.05 -28.79
N PHE A 80 -6.67 -0.96 -28.99
CA PHE A 80 -7.06 -1.89 -27.93
C PHE A 80 -6.81 -3.34 -28.36
N ALA A 81 -6.58 -4.20 -27.37
CA ALA A 81 -6.73 -5.64 -27.48
C ALA A 81 -7.69 -6.13 -26.39
N LEU A 82 -8.83 -6.67 -26.79
CA LEU A 82 -9.80 -7.34 -25.93
C LEU A 82 -9.53 -8.84 -25.94
N VAL A 83 -9.37 -9.41 -24.74
CA VAL A 83 -9.37 -10.86 -24.48
C VAL A 83 -10.67 -11.18 -23.74
N GLU A 84 -11.52 -12.02 -24.32
CA GLU A 84 -12.76 -12.42 -23.66
C GLU A 84 -12.51 -13.39 -22.50
N ALA A 85 -13.40 -13.36 -21.51
CA ALA A 85 -13.36 -14.28 -20.39
C ALA A 85 -13.44 -15.73 -20.87
N ARG A 86 -12.49 -16.57 -20.45
CA ARG A 86 -12.47 -18.01 -20.77
C ARG A 86 -13.63 -18.72 -20.09
N GLN A 87 -13.81 -18.51 -18.79
CA GLN A 87 -14.87 -19.13 -18.01
C GLN A 87 -16.09 -18.21 -17.90
N LYS A 88 -17.28 -18.80 -18.04
CA LYS A 88 -18.53 -18.12 -17.71
C LYS A 88 -18.78 -18.24 -16.21
N THR A 89 -18.95 -17.09 -15.56
CA THR A 89 -19.21 -16.96 -14.13
C THR A 89 -20.64 -16.43 -13.88
N ASP A 90 -20.98 -16.18 -12.61
CA ASP A 90 -22.26 -15.61 -12.16
C ASP A 90 -22.62 -14.28 -12.82
N ARG A 91 -21.59 -13.45 -13.10
CA ARG A 91 -21.71 -12.11 -13.65
C ARG A 91 -20.61 -11.85 -14.65
N THR A 92 -20.93 -11.18 -15.76
CA THR A 92 -19.91 -10.75 -16.71
C THR A 92 -19.13 -9.56 -16.15
N ARG A 93 -17.81 -9.68 -16.14
CA ARG A 93 -16.87 -8.68 -15.62
C ARG A 93 -15.97 -8.19 -16.75
N THR A 94 -15.65 -6.90 -16.76
CA THR A 94 -14.74 -6.30 -17.75
C THR A 94 -13.70 -5.46 -17.03
N ILE A 95 -12.43 -5.71 -17.32
CA ILE A 95 -11.28 -4.99 -16.79
C ILE A 95 -10.69 -4.16 -17.93
N PHE A 96 -10.59 -2.85 -17.74
CA PHE A 96 -9.78 -1.99 -18.60
C PHE A 96 -8.39 -1.89 -17.98
N TRP A 97 -7.36 -2.31 -18.70
CA TRP A 97 -5.98 -2.33 -18.21
C TRP A 97 -5.11 -1.29 -18.90
N PHE A 98 -4.30 -0.57 -18.10
CA PHE A 98 -3.35 0.44 -18.53
C PHE A 98 -1.98 0.22 -17.89
N ASN A 99 -0.94 -0.01 -18.68
CA ASN A 99 0.44 0.15 -18.20
C ASN A 99 0.78 1.66 -18.07
N GLY A 100 1.87 1.94 -17.36
CA GLY A 100 2.26 3.29 -16.98
C GLY A 100 3.25 3.96 -17.95
N GLY A 101 4.49 4.14 -17.48
CA GLY A 101 5.52 4.94 -18.13
C GLY A 101 5.69 6.32 -17.48
N PRO A 102 5.17 7.42 -18.06
CA PRO A 102 4.13 7.50 -19.10
C PRO A 102 4.53 6.98 -20.48
N GLY A 103 3.59 6.42 -21.23
CA GLY A 103 3.77 6.07 -22.63
C GLY A 103 4.27 4.65 -22.88
N CYS A 104 4.18 3.77 -21.89
CA CYS A 104 4.46 2.34 -22.02
C CYS A 104 3.20 1.57 -22.46
N SER A 105 3.40 0.59 -23.32
CA SER A 105 2.34 -0.16 -23.99
C SER A 105 1.63 -1.12 -23.04
N SER A 106 0.31 -1.23 -23.15
CA SER A 106 -0.46 -2.24 -22.41
C SER A 106 -0.30 -3.66 -23.00
N PHE A 107 0.54 -3.81 -24.03
CA PHE A 107 1.00 -5.12 -24.47
C PHE A 107 1.92 -5.81 -23.47
N ASP A 108 2.58 -5.06 -22.57
CA ASP A 108 3.39 -5.64 -21.49
C ASP A 108 2.50 -6.55 -20.65
N ALA A 109 1.36 -6.03 -20.22
CA ALA A 109 0.40 -6.81 -19.47
C ALA A 109 -0.26 -7.93 -20.29
N LEU A 110 -0.56 -7.69 -21.58
CA LEU A 110 -1.15 -8.71 -22.44
C LEU A 110 -0.20 -9.91 -22.67
N MET A 111 1.11 -9.67 -22.77
CA MET A 111 2.08 -10.67 -23.21
C MET A 111 3.01 -11.19 -22.11
N MET A 112 3.13 -10.47 -21.00
CA MET A 112 4.07 -10.81 -19.92
C MET A 112 3.36 -10.94 -18.57
N GLU A 113 2.32 -10.15 -18.27
CA GLU A 113 1.79 -10.04 -16.90
C GLU A 113 0.42 -10.71 -16.67
N VAL A 114 -0.71 -10.02 -16.88
CA VAL A 114 -2.06 -10.53 -16.54
C VAL A 114 -2.76 -11.21 -17.72
N GLY A 115 -2.22 -11.05 -18.92
CA GLY A 115 -2.78 -11.56 -20.16
C GLY A 115 -2.67 -13.08 -20.30
N PRO A 116 -3.17 -13.65 -21.40
CA PRO A 116 -3.28 -15.09 -21.57
C PRO A 116 -2.00 -15.79 -22.05
N PHE A 117 -0.94 -15.04 -22.38
CA PHE A 117 0.21 -15.61 -23.10
C PHE A 117 1.54 -15.45 -22.36
N ASN A 118 2.42 -16.42 -22.62
CA ASN A 118 3.86 -16.29 -22.48
C ASN A 118 4.49 -16.36 -23.87
N LEU A 119 5.58 -15.63 -24.06
CA LEU A 119 6.38 -15.73 -25.28
C LEU A 119 7.27 -16.98 -25.23
N ILE A 120 7.40 -17.66 -26.37
CA ILE A 120 8.23 -18.86 -26.52
C ILE A 120 9.06 -18.80 -27.80
N LYS A 121 10.19 -19.50 -27.80
CA LYS A 121 11.00 -19.78 -29.00
C LYS A 121 10.84 -21.24 -29.37
N ASN A 122 10.53 -21.53 -30.63
CA ASN A 122 10.52 -22.90 -31.12
C ASN A 122 11.97 -23.41 -31.35
N GLU A 123 12.13 -24.69 -31.70
CA GLU A 123 13.45 -25.32 -31.93
C GLU A 123 14.29 -24.61 -33.02
N LYS A 124 13.65 -23.85 -33.92
CA LYS A 124 14.31 -23.08 -34.98
C LYS A 124 14.67 -21.64 -34.55
N GLY A 125 14.39 -21.28 -33.30
CA GLY A 125 14.57 -19.93 -32.77
C GLY A 125 13.47 -18.94 -33.18
N GLU A 126 12.37 -19.41 -33.78
CA GLU A 126 11.27 -18.53 -34.19
C GLU A 126 10.37 -18.24 -32.98
N LEU A 127 10.08 -16.95 -32.77
CA LEU A 127 9.17 -16.50 -31.71
C LEU A 127 7.72 -16.92 -31.99
N GLY A 128 7.02 -17.29 -30.91
CA GLY A 128 5.60 -17.61 -30.87
C GLY A 128 5.02 -17.38 -29.48
N LEU A 129 3.74 -17.72 -29.32
CA LEU A 129 3.02 -17.53 -28.06
C LEU A 129 2.54 -18.88 -27.53
N LYS A 130 2.51 -19.03 -26.22
CA LYS A 130 1.88 -20.18 -25.55
C LYS A 130 0.88 -19.65 -24.53
N GLU A 131 -0.30 -20.28 -24.47
CA GLU A 131 -1.24 -19.98 -23.38
C GLU A 131 -0.61 -20.26 -22.02
N LYS A 132 -0.76 -19.32 -21.09
CA LYS A 132 -0.30 -19.44 -19.71
C LYS A 132 -1.43 -19.72 -18.73
N GLU A 133 -1.06 -20.23 -17.57
CA GLU A 133 -1.96 -20.37 -16.43
C GLU A 133 -2.06 -19.05 -15.67
N TYR A 134 -3.14 -18.89 -14.92
CA TYR A 134 -3.38 -17.76 -14.01
C TYR A 134 -3.53 -16.36 -14.62
N GLY A 135 -3.70 -16.25 -15.95
CA GLY A 135 -4.08 -14.98 -16.56
C GLY A 135 -5.47 -14.53 -16.07
N TRP A 136 -5.70 -13.23 -15.95
CA TRP A 136 -6.97 -12.73 -15.38
C TRP A 136 -8.18 -12.97 -16.30
N HIS A 137 -7.91 -13.25 -17.59
CA HIS A 137 -8.90 -13.62 -18.60
C HIS A 137 -9.64 -14.92 -18.25
N GLU A 138 -9.17 -15.69 -17.27
CA GLU A 138 -9.87 -16.88 -16.79
C GLU A 138 -11.31 -16.56 -16.37
N TYR A 139 -11.55 -15.39 -15.75
CA TYR A 139 -12.86 -15.05 -15.15
C TYR A 139 -13.41 -13.68 -15.53
N ALA A 140 -12.68 -12.87 -16.29
CA ALA A 140 -13.11 -11.54 -16.72
C ALA A 140 -12.66 -11.24 -18.16
N ASN A 141 -13.42 -10.42 -18.88
CA ASN A 141 -12.93 -9.82 -20.10
C ASN A 141 -11.84 -8.80 -19.73
N ILE A 142 -10.77 -8.73 -20.51
CA ILE A 142 -9.72 -7.71 -20.32
C ILE A 142 -9.54 -6.92 -21.60
N VAL A 143 -9.64 -5.61 -21.50
CA VAL A 143 -9.38 -4.65 -22.57
C VAL A 143 -8.07 -3.94 -22.24
N PHE A 144 -6.99 -4.37 -22.89
CA PHE A 144 -5.70 -3.70 -22.84
C PHE A 144 -5.72 -2.51 -23.80
N ILE A 145 -5.39 -1.31 -23.32
CA ILE A 145 -5.43 -0.10 -24.14
C ILE A 145 -4.05 0.56 -24.14
N ASP A 146 -3.50 0.74 -25.33
CA ASP A 146 -2.30 1.55 -25.49
C ASP A 146 -2.68 3.03 -25.39
N GLN A 147 -2.30 3.68 -24.30
CA GLN A 147 -2.65 5.07 -24.04
C GLN A 147 -1.52 5.81 -23.32
N PRO A 148 -1.44 7.14 -23.47
CA PRO A 148 -2.22 7.97 -24.38
C PRO A 148 -1.74 7.79 -25.84
N VAL A 149 -2.30 8.57 -26.76
CA VAL A 149 -1.90 8.54 -28.17
C VAL A 149 -0.38 8.63 -28.35
N GLY A 150 0.16 7.76 -29.22
CA GLY A 150 1.59 7.62 -29.49
C GLY A 150 2.28 6.49 -28.72
N THR A 151 1.66 6.00 -27.66
CA THR A 151 2.01 4.73 -26.99
C THR A 151 1.83 3.57 -27.98
N GLY A 152 2.56 2.44 -27.83
CA GLY A 152 2.62 1.29 -28.77
C GLY A 152 1.37 1.13 -29.65
N TYR A 153 1.42 0.94 -30.97
CA TYR A 153 0.23 0.95 -31.89
C TYR A 153 -0.78 2.12 -31.89
N SER A 154 -1.05 2.86 -30.81
CA SER A 154 -1.87 4.09 -30.80
C SER A 154 -1.17 5.21 -31.55
N TYR A 155 -1.94 6.05 -32.24
CA TYR A 155 -1.38 7.08 -33.13
C TYR A 155 -2.30 8.30 -33.31
N ALA A 156 -1.69 9.41 -33.77
CA ALA A 156 -2.37 10.59 -34.29
C ALA A 156 -1.86 10.91 -35.70
N GLN A 157 -2.64 11.66 -36.47
CA GLN A 157 -2.22 12.18 -37.77
C GLN A 157 -1.25 13.37 -37.64
N THR A 158 -1.33 14.11 -36.55
CA THR A 158 -0.41 15.20 -36.20
C THR A 158 0.39 14.85 -34.95
N ASP A 159 1.27 15.75 -34.51
CA ASP A 159 2.02 15.64 -33.25
C ASP A 159 1.12 15.96 -32.03
N SER A 160 -0.10 15.40 -32.02
CA SER A 160 -1.17 15.71 -31.05
C SER A 160 -1.08 14.83 -29.80
N TYR A 161 0.09 14.82 -29.18
CA TYR A 161 0.29 14.23 -27.88
C TYR A 161 -0.55 14.96 -26.81
N VAL A 162 -0.88 14.24 -25.74
CA VAL A 162 -1.52 14.85 -24.56
C VAL A 162 -0.46 15.48 -23.67
N HIS A 163 -0.82 16.59 -23.04
CA HIS A 163 0.04 17.33 -22.12
C HIS A 163 -0.44 17.28 -20.67
N GLU A 164 -1.71 16.93 -20.45
CA GLU A 164 -2.36 16.88 -19.14
C GLU A 164 -3.17 15.58 -18.97
N LEU A 165 -3.36 15.15 -17.72
CA LEU A 165 -4.09 13.91 -17.38
C LEU A 165 -5.58 14.00 -17.72
N ASP A 166 -6.18 15.18 -17.63
CA ASP A 166 -7.57 15.40 -18.06
C ASP A 166 -7.74 15.16 -19.57
N GLN A 167 -6.74 15.50 -20.38
CA GLN A 167 -6.78 15.23 -21.83
C GLN A 167 -6.68 13.73 -22.12
N ALA A 168 -5.85 12.99 -21.36
CA ALA A 168 -5.81 11.54 -21.44
C ALA A 168 -7.16 10.92 -21.02
N ALA A 169 -7.81 11.47 -19.98
CA ALA A 169 -9.13 11.04 -19.56
C ALA A 169 -10.20 11.32 -20.63
N ASP A 170 -10.16 12.47 -21.29
CA ASP A 170 -11.06 12.81 -22.40
C ASP A 170 -10.88 11.87 -23.61
N GLN A 171 -9.63 11.49 -23.91
CA GLN A 171 -9.34 10.47 -24.92
C GLN A 171 -9.96 9.12 -24.55
N PHE A 172 -9.85 8.72 -23.28
CA PHE A 172 -10.44 7.47 -22.79
C PHE A 172 -11.98 7.50 -22.83
N ILE A 173 -12.64 8.59 -22.45
CA ILE A 173 -14.11 8.71 -22.56
C ILE A 173 -14.57 8.64 -24.01
N THR A 174 -13.87 9.32 -24.92
CA THR A 174 -14.18 9.27 -26.36
C THR A 174 -13.99 7.85 -26.90
N PHE A 175 -12.90 7.19 -26.53
CA PHE A 175 -12.67 5.79 -26.84
C PHE A 175 -13.80 4.90 -26.30
N LEU A 176 -14.20 5.04 -25.03
CA LEU A 176 -15.24 4.21 -24.43
C LEU A 176 -16.58 4.30 -25.16
N ASN A 177 -16.99 5.51 -25.54
CA ASN A 177 -18.23 5.72 -26.30
C ASN A 177 -18.20 4.93 -27.61
N ASN A 178 -17.10 5.03 -28.37
CA ASN A 178 -16.93 4.32 -29.62
C ASN A 178 -16.74 2.81 -29.43
N PHE A 179 -15.98 2.39 -28.42
CA PHE A 179 -15.76 0.99 -28.07
C PHE A 179 -17.07 0.26 -27.79
N TYR A 180 -17.98 0.89 -27.05
CA TYR A 180 -19.29 0.32 -26.77
C TYR A 180 -20.28 0.38 -27.95
N GLU A 181 -19.98 1.10 -29.03
CA GLU A 181 -20.69 0.92 -30.31
C GLU A 181 -20.28 -0.39 -31.02
N ILE A 182 -19.04 -0.83 -30.81
CA ILE A 182 -18.51 -2.08 -31.35
C ILE A 182 -18.93 -3.27 -30.48
N PHE A 183 -18.86 -3.12 -29.15
CA PHE A 183 -19.15 -4.17 -28.16
C PHE A 183 -20.32 -3.77 -27.24
N PRO A 184 -21.55 -3.60 -27.76
CA PRO A 184 -22.70 -3.17 -26.97
C PRO A 184 -23.04 -4.14 -25.83
N GLU A 185 -22.66 -5.43 -25.95
CA GLU A 185 -22.84 -6.44 -24.91
C GLU A 185 -22.03 -6.15 -23.63
N LEU A 186 -20.96 -5.35 -23.72
CA LEU A 186 -20.10 -5.04 -22.58
C LEU A 186 -20.59 -3.85 -21.72
N LYS A 187 -21.54 -3.05 -22.22
CA LYS A 187 -22.07 -1.84 -21.55
C LYS A 187 -22.59 -2.08 -20.13
N ASN A 188 -23.17 -3.25 -19.88
CA ASN A 188 -23.84 -3.58 -18.60
C ASN A 188 -23.00 -4.50 -17.71
N THR A 189 -21.72 -4.70 -18.03
CA THR A 189 -20.84 -5.58 -17.27
C THR A 189 -20.32 -4.90 -16.01
N ASP A 190 -19.99 -5.69 -14.99
CA ASP A 190 -19.31 -5.18 -13.80
C ASP A 190 -17.90 -4.74 -14.23
N THR A 191 -17.68 -3.43 -14.26
CA THR A 191 -16.48 -2.83 -14.90
C THR A 191 -15.46 -2.39 -13.87
N TYR A 192 -14.19 -2.70 -14.14
CA TYR A 192 -13.05 -2.28 -13.34
C TYR A 192 -12.04 -1.51 -14.20
N ILE A 193 -11.49 -0.44 -13.65
CA ILE A 193 -10.42 0.36 -14.30
C ILE A 193 -9.13 0.05 -13.55
N SER A 194 -8.11 -0.41 -14.27
CA SER A 194 -6.96 -1.05 -13.67
C SER A 194 -5.67 -0.72 -14.37
N GLY A 195 -4.56 -0.83 -13.67
CA GLY A 195 -3.25 -0.58 -14.24
C GLY A 195 -2.15 -0.58 -13.21
N GLU A 196 -0.96 -0.19 -13.65
CA GLU A 196 0.22 -0.17 -12.80
C GLU A 196 1.12 1.05 -13.02
N SER A 197 2.05 1.26 -12.09
CA SER A 197 3.09 2.28 -12.23
C SER A 197 2.49 3.69 -12.36
N TYR A 198 2.85 4.45 -13.41
CA TYR A 198 2.23 5.74 -13.71
C TYR A 198 0.71 5.68 -13.96
N ALA A 199 0.13 4.49 -14.19
CA ALA A 199 -1.32 4.34 -14.17
C ALA A 199 -1.94 4.63 -12.80
N GLY A 200 -1.14 4.71 -11.72
CA GLY A 200 -1.52 5.34 -10.47
C GLY A 200 -2.00 6.79 -10.63
N GLN A 201 -1.56 7.50 -11.68
CA GLN A 201 -2.14 8.78 -12.09
C GLN A 201 -3.33 8.59 -13.05
N TYR A 202 -3.19 7.78 -14.11
CA TYR A 202 -4.24 7.61 -15.12
C TYR A 202 -5.56 7.05 -14.57
N VAL A 203 -5.50 5.96 -13.81
CA VAL A 203 -6.67 5.18 -13.37
C VAL A 203 -7.61 6.04 -12.50
N PRO A 204 -7.14 6.81 -11.49
CA PRO A 204 -8.01 7.73 -10.77
C PRO A 204 -8.58 8.87 -11.64
N TYR A 205 -7.82 9.42 -12.59
CA TYR A 205 -8.34 10.45 -13.52
C TYR A 205 -9.45 9.88 -14.41
N PHE A 206 -9.26 8.69 -14.96
CA PHE A 206 -10.24 8.01 -15.78
C PHE A 206 -11.50 7.69 -15.00
N ALA A 207 -11.36 7.14 -13.78
CA ALA A 207 -12.49 6.88 -12.90
C ALA A 207 -13.22 8.16 -12.49
N ASN A 208 -12.50 9.23 -12.15
CA ASN A 208 -13.12 10.51 -11.82
C ASN A 208 -13.93 11.06 -13.00
N LYS A 209 -13.38 11.01 -14.22
CA LYS A 209 -14.07 11.45 -15.43
C LYS A 209 -15.30 10.59 -15.74
N VAL A 210 -15.22 9.28 -15.55
CA VAL A 210 -16.38 8.36 -15.66
C VAL A 210 -17.47 8.75 -14.66
N ILE A 211 -17.11 8.99 -13.39
CA ILE A 211 -18.07 9.39 -12.34
C ILE A 211 -18.72 10.74 -12.66
N GLU A 212 -17.99 11.66 -13.28
CA GLU A 212 -18.47 13.00 -13.65
C GLU A 212 -19.25 13.05 -14.96
N THR A 213 -19.16 12.01 -15.80
CA THR A 213 -19.83 11.97 -17.10
C THR A 213 -21.21 11.31 -16.95
N PRO A 214 -22.31 12.08 -16.96
CA PRO A 214 -23.64 11.51 -16.87
C PRO A 214 -23.92 10.62 -18.09
N ASP A 215 -24.76 9.60 -17.92
CA ASP A 215 -25.24 8.73 -19.00
C ASP A 215 -24.18 7.89 -19.74
N LEU A 216 -22.91 7.87 -19.27
CA LEU A 216 -21.92 6.95 -19.79
C LEU A 216 -22.37 5.50 -19.48
N PRO A 217 -22.50 4.61 -20.48
CA PRO A 217 -22.99 3.25 -20.28
C PRO A 217 -21.90 2.35 -19.69
N LEU A 218 -21.47 2.66 -18.47
CA LEU A 218 -20.40 1.96 -17.74
C LEU A 218 -20.81 1.78 -16.28
N ASN A 219 -20.81 0.54 -15.81
CA ASN A 219 -21.13 0.18 -14.43
C ASN A 219 -19.83 -0.03 -13.64
N LEU A 220 -19.25 1.05 -13.13
CA LEU A 220 -17.96 1.06 -12.41
C LEU A 220 -18.07 0.39 -11.04
N LYS A 221 -17.43 -0.77 -10.87
CA LYS A 221 -17.40 -1.56 -9.62
C LYS A 221 -16.14 -1.41 -8.79
N GLY A 222 -15.03 -1.02 -9.41
CA GLY A 222 -13.85 -0.65 -8.66
C GLY A 222 -12.63 -0.31 -9.50
N LEU A 223 -11.57 0.08 -8.81
CA LEU A 223 -10.25 0.34 -9.37
C LEU A 223 -9.24 -0.68 -8.85
N MET A 224 -8.21 -1.01 -9.63
CA MET A 224 -7.10 -1.88 -9.20
C MET A 224 -5.78 -1.26 -9.66
N ILE A 225 -4.91 -0.88 -8.73
CA ILE A 225 -3.65 -0.18 -9.04
C ILE A 225 -2.49 -0.95 -8.43
N GLY A 226 -1.64 -1.52 -9.28
CA GLY A 226 -0.41 -2.21 -8.91
C GLY A 226 0.78 -1.26 -8.87
N ASN A 227 1.57 -1.29 -7.79
CA ASN A 227 2.83 -0.54 -7.66
C ASN A 227 2.71 0.90 -8.21
N GLY A 228 1.67 1.61 -7.78
CA GLY A 228 1.26 2.86 -8.42
C GLY A 228 2.05 4.09 -7.96
N TRP A 229 2.38 4.98 -8.89
CA TRP A 229 2.78 6.35 -8.60
C TRP A 229 1.55 7.24 -8.42
N ILE A 230 1.20 7.59 -7.19
CA ILE A 230 -0.09 8.20 -6.81
C ILE A 230 0.10 9.49 -5.99
N ASP A 231 0.93 9.44 -4.94
CA ASP A 231 1.13 10.54 -3.98
C ASP A 231 2.62 10.90 -3.83
N PRO A 232 3.08 11.99 -4.47
CA PRO A 232 4.47 12.43 -4.33
C PRO A 232 4.85 12.77 -2.88
N ILE A 233 3.89 13.25 -2.06
CA ILE A 233 4.17 13.64 -0.67
C ILE A 233 4.54 12.44 0.19
N SER A 234 3.86 11.31 -0.01
CA SER A 234 4.09 10.10 0.77
C SER A 234 5.18 9.20 0.17
N GLN A 235 5.31 9.17 -1.16
CA GLN A 235 6.18 8.21 -1.85
C GLN A 235 7.63 8.70 -2.01
N TYR A 236 7.90 9.99 -2.25
CA TYR A 236 9.28 10.47 -2.39
C TYR A 236 10.12 10.27 -1.12
N PRO A 237 9.64 10.65 0.09
CA PRO A 237 10.40 10.41 1.33
C PRO A 237 10.62 8.92 1.62
N ALA A 238 9.73 8.06 1.12
CA ALA A 238 9.80 6.62 1.35
C ALA A 238 11.00 5.96 0.66
N TYR A 239 11.60 6.57 -0.38
CA TYR A 239 12.80 6.01 -1.01
C TYR A 239 13.96 5.81 -0.03
N ALA A 240 14.23 6.80 0.83
CA ALA A 240 15.28 6.68 1.83
C ALA A 240 14.92 5.68 2.93
N GLN A 241 13.65 5.69 3.38
CA GLN A 241 13.14 4.76 4.38
C GLN A 241 13.28 3.30 3.90
N PHE A 242 12.83 3.04 2.68
CA PHE A 242 12.93 1.74 2.03
C PHE A 242 14.37 1.31 1.83
N ALA A 243 15.24 2.22 1.34
CA ALA A 243 16.66 1.91 1.15
C ALA A 243 17.38 1.52 2.45
N HIS A 244 17.00 2.13 3.58
CA HIS A 244 17.51 1.74 4.90
C HIS A 244 16.91 0.41 5.37
N ALA A 245 15.59 0.24 5.25
CA ALA A 245 14.88 -0.96 5.71
C ALA A 245 15.34 -2.23 5.00
N GLU A 246 15.52 -2.16 3.68
CA GLU A 246 15.99 -3.27 2.85
C GLU A 246 17.52 -3.39 2.81
N GLY A 247 18.24 -2.52 3.54
CA GLY A 247 19.71 -2.54 3.63
C GLY A 247 20.43 -2.19 2.32
N LEU A 248 19.75 -1.53 1.39
CA LEU A 248 20.32 -1.05 0.13
C LEU A 248 21.35 0.05 0.41
N ILE A 249 21.10 0.93 1.37
CA ILE A 249 22.07 1.92 1.84
C ILE A 249 22.21 1.79 3.36
N GLN A 250 23.45 1.65 3.82
CA GLN A 250 23.73 1.51 5.24
C GLN A 250 23.83 2.88 5.92
N PRO A 251 23.11 3.11 7.03
CA PRO A 251 23.16 4.37 7.77
C PRO A 251 24.59 4.77 8.18
N GLY A 252 24.91 6.05 8.05
CA GLY A 252 26.21 6.65 8.40
C GLY A 252 27.30 6.52 7.33
N THR A 253 27.06 5.76 6.25
CA THR A 253 28.00 5.67 5.12
C THR A 253 28.06 6.98 4.32
N LYS A 254 29.04 7.10 3.41
CA LYS A 254 29.11 8.24 2.49
C LYS A 254 27.86 8.32 1.60
N ALA A 255 27.42 7.19 1.05
CA ALA A 255 26.24 7.12 0.19
C ALA A 255 24.97 7.54 0.93
N ASP A 256 24.86 7.14 2.20
CA ASP A 256 23.77 7.56 3.09
C ASP A 256 23.74 9.07 3.32
N LYS A 257 24.88 9.68 3.66
CA LYS A 257 24.96 11.14 3.84
C LYS A 257 24.55 11.90 2.57
N GLU A 258 25.02 11.46 1.42
CA GLU A 258 24.65 12.03 0.12
C GLU A 258 23.16 11.85 -0.18
N MET A 259 22.57 10.70 0.17
CA MET A 259 21.12 10.45 0.05
C MET A 259 20.32 11.35 1.00
N MET A 260 20.73 11.50 2.25
CA MET A 260 20.04 12.35 3.22
C MET A 260 20.14 13.84 2.87
N ASP A 261 21.26 14.29 2.28
CA ASP A 261 21.38 15.65 1.72
C ASP A 261 20.37 15.86 0.57
N LEU A 262 20.09 14.83 -0.23
CA LEU A 262 19.06 14.87 -1.28
C LEU A 262 17.64 14.88 -0.69
N VAL A 263 17.39 14.08 0.34
CA VAL A 263 16.11 14.06 1.08
C VAL A 263 15.79 15.45 1.64
N GLU A 264 16.75 16.13 2.27
CA GLU A 264 16.52 17.48 2.81
C GLU A 264 16.12 18.49 1.71
N ARG A 265 16.74 18.41 0.52
CA ARG A 265 16.40 19.28 -0.61
C ARG A 265 15.05 18.91 -1.23
N CYS A 266 14.75 17.62 -1.30
CA CYS A 266 13.44 17.12 -1.69
C CYS A 266 12.33 17.62 -0.74
N GLU A 267 12.50 17.51 0.58
CA GLU A 267 11.54 18.00 1.57
C GLU A 267 11.24 19.50 1.43
N LYS A 268 12.26 20.32 1.16
CA LYS A 268 12.06 21.76 0.85
C LYS A 268 11.22 21.97 -0.41
N SER A 269 11.42 21.14 -1.42
CA SER A 269 10.67 21.18 -2.68
C SER A 269 9.23 20.69 -2.50
N LEU A 270 9.02 19.64 -1.70
CA LEU A 270 7.70 19.13 -1.31
C LEU A 270 6.90 20.17 -0.53
N ASN A 271 7.51 20.85 0.44
CA ASN A 271 6.87 21.95 1.18
C ASN A 271 6.48 23.12 0.25
N SER A 272 7.32 23.40 -0.75
CA SER A 272 7.00 24.41 -1.77
C SER A 272 5.82 23.97 -2.65
N ALA A 273 5.74 22.68 -2.99
CA ALA A 273 4.61 22.10 -3.72
C ALA A 273 3.30 22.18 -2.92
N LEU A 274 3.32 21.85 -1.62
CA LEU A 274 2.17 22.01 -0.72
C LEU A 274 1.72 23.47 -0.60
N THR A 275 2.68 24.41 -0.43
CA THR A 275 2.38 25.84 -0.39
C THR A 275 1.76 26.34 -1.71
N ARG A 276 2.18 25.77 -2.84
CA ARG A 276 1.58 26.06 -4.16
C ARG A 276 0.18 25.46 -4.26
N GLU A 277 -0.02 24.23 -3.79
CA GLU A 277 -1.32 23.57 -3.75
C GLU A 277 -2.34 24.41 -2.98
N GLU A 278 -2.00 24.97 -1.82
CA GLU A 278 -2.90 25.87 -1.07
C GLU A 278 -3.37 27.08 -1.88
N LYS A 279 -2.56 27.56 -2.83
CA LYS A 279 -2.86 28.73 -3.67
C LYS A 279 -3.58 28.35 -4.97
N THR A 280 -3.25 27.21 -5.56
CA THR A 280 -3.71 26.84 -6.91
C THR A 280 -4.67 25.66 -6.94
N GLY A 281 -4.80 24.91 -5.84
CA GLY A 281 -5.51 23.63 -5.77
C GLY A 281 -4.84 22.49 -6.53
N ILE A 282 -3.56 22.64 -6.92
CA ILE A 282 -2.84 21.68 -7.74
C ILE A 282 -1.62 21.18 -6.96
N LEU A 283 -1.65 19.91 -6.56
CA LEU A 283 -0.47 19.22 -6.05
C LEU A 283 0.39 18.75 -7.23
N GLN A 284 1.61 19.27 -7.33
CA GLN A 284 2.56 18.90 -8.38
C GLN A 284 2.94 17.41 -8.29
N ILE A 285 2.82 16.69 -9.41
CA ILE A 285 3.09 15.24 -9.51
C ILE A 285 4.58 14.93 -9.48
N TYR A 286 5.37 15.67 -10.27
CA TYR A 286 6.79 15.40 -10.48
C TYR A 286 7.65 16.47 -9.85
N ILE A 287 8.60 16.08 -9.00
CA ILE A 287 9.51 16.99 -8.30
C ILE A 287 10.95 16.57 -8.59
N SER A 288 11.60 17.30 -9.50
CA SER A 288 12.93 16.93 -10.03
C SER A 288 14.01 16.70 -8.97
N GLU A 289 13.98 17.47 -7.88
CA GLU A 289 14.96 17.31 -6.79
C GLU A 289 14.80 15.97 -6.07
N CYS A 290 13.58 15.44 -6.00
CA CYS A 290 13.28 14.19 -5.30
C CYS A 290 13.67 12.95 -6.13
N GLU A 291 13.61 13.03 -7.46
CA GLU A 291 14.04 11.94 -8.36
C GLU A 291 15.50 11.53 -8.15
N LEU A 292 16.33 12.52 -7.79
CA LEU A 292 17.75 12.31 -7.55
C LEU A 292 18.03 11.33 -6.38
N ILE A 293 17.06 11.12 -5.48
CA ILE A 293 17.17 10.13 -4.39
C ILE A 293 17.28 8.73 -4.99
N MET A 294 16.46 8.40 -5.98
CA MET A 294 16.50 7.11 -6.67
C MET A 294 17.80 6.92 -7.45
N ASP A 295 18.28 7.97 -8.13
CA ASP A 295 19.59 7.97 -8.79
C ASP A 295 20.73 7.70 -7.82
N GLN A 296 20.65 8.22 -6.59
CA GLN A 296 21.64 7.96 -5.55
C GLN A 296 21.57 6.51 -5.06
N ILE A 297 20.37 5.96 -4.86
CA ILE A 297 20.18 4.55 -4.46
C ILE A 297 20.73 3.62 -5.53
N THR A 298 20.35 3.78 -6.79
CA THR A 298 20.86 2.93 -7.89
C THR A 298 22.34 3.17 -8.14
N GLY A 299 22.79 4.43 -8.04
CA GLY A 299 24.16 4.87 -8.24
C GLY A 299 25.15 4.32 -7.21
N SER A 300 24.74 4.22 -5.94
CA SER A 300 25.59 3.66 -4.87
C SER A 300 25.85 2.15 -5.03
N HIS A 301 25.08 1.48 -5.90
CA HIS A 301 25.21 0.07 -6.21
C HIS A 301 25.97 -0.21 -7.51
N ARG A 302 26.58 0.81 -8.12
CA ARG A 302 27.35 0.61 -9.36
C ARG A 302 28.53 -0.32 -9.14
N LYS A 303 28.62 -1.36 -9.97
CA LYS A 303 29.74 -2.30 -10.02
C LYS A 303 30.32 -2.33 -11.42
N TYR A 304 31.63 -2.54 -11.53
CA TYR A 304 32.30 -2.73 -12.81
C TYR A 304 32.71 -4.19 -12.93
N GLU A 305 32.12 -4.89 -13.89
CA GLU A 305 32.38 -6.31 -14.16
C GLU A 305 32.59 -6.51 -15.67
N ASN A 306 33.66 -7.21 -16.06
CA ASN A 306 33.97 -7.52 -17.47
C ASN A 306 33.96 -6.31 -18.43
N GLY A 307 34.39 -5.14 -17.96
CA GLY A 307 34.42 -3.91 -18.76
C GLY A 307 33.07 -3.20 -18.92
N LYS A 308 32.01 -3.71 -18.28
CA LYS A 308 30.68 -3.09 -18.23
C LYS A 308 30.37 -2.62 -16.81
N ALA A 309 29.66 -1.50 -16.70
CA ALA A 309 29.10 -1.04 -15.44
C ALA A 309 27.70 -1.65 -15.28
N THR A 310 27.40 -2.18 -14.11
CA THR A 310 26.06 -2.64 -13.72
C THR A 310 25.54 -1.81 -12.57
N CYS A 311 24.21 -1.75 -12.42
CA CYS A 311 23.50 -1.06 -11.35
C CYS A 311 22.39 -1.95 -10.80
N LEU A 312 21.79 -1.52 -9.69
CA LEU A 312 20.57 -2.11 -9.14
C LEU A 312 19.42 -1.93 -10.14
N ASN A 313 18.60 -2.98 -10.34
CA ASN A 313 17.37 -2.85 -11.09
C ASN A 313 16.33 -2.11 -10.22
N THR A 314 15.75 -1.04 -10.75
CA THR A 314 14.76 -0.21 -10.06
C THR A 314 13.41 -0.90 -9.84
N TYR A 315 13.07 -1.87 -10.68
CA TYR A 315 11.82 -2.63 -10.62
C TYR A 315 11.91 -3.88 -9.72
N ASP A 316 13.12 -4.35 -9.43
CA ASP A 316 13.38 -5.44 -8.48
C ASP A 316 14.79 -5.32 -7.89
N TYR A 317 14.89 -4.94 -6.61
CA TYR A 317 16.20 -4.73 -5.97
C TYR A 317 17.04 -6.01 -5.82
N ARG A 318 16.48 -7.19 -6.05
CA ARG A 318 17.22 -8.47 -6.06
C ARG A 318 18.06 -8.61 -7.34
N LEU A 319 17.70 -7.87 -8.40
CA LEU A 319 18.29 -7.97 -9.73
C LEU A 319 19.30 -6.86 -10.01
N ARG A 320 20.10 -7.06 -11.06
CA ARG A 320 21.06 -6.09 -11.59
C ARG A 320 20.84 -5.94 -13.09
N ASP A 321 21.15 -4.76 -13.62
CA ASP A 321 21.10 -4.45 -15.04
C ASP A 321 22.32 -3.62 -15.46
N GLU A 322 22.57 -3.51 -16.75
CA GLU A 322 23.61 -2.65 -17.31
C GLU A 322 23.31 -1.18 -17.00
N TYR A 323 24.35 -0.43 -16.63
CA TYR A 323 24.24 1.02 -16.45
C TYR A 323 24.39 1.72 -17.81
N PRO A 324 23.54 2.72 -18.16
CA PRO A 324 22.57 3.41 -17.31
C PRO A 324 21.12 2.88 -17.40
N ALA A 325 20.88 1.67 -17.92
CA ALA A 325 19.52 1.13 -18.05
C ALA A 325 18.88 0.81 -16.70
N CYS A 326 19.60 0.19 -15.76
CA CYS A 326 19.18 0.03 -14.35
C CYS A 326 17.74 -0.47 -14.15
N GLY A 327 17.29 -1.40 -15.00
CA GLY A 327 15.94 -1.95 -15.01
C GLY A 327 15.23 -1.78 -16.34
N MET A 328 15.65 -0.84 -17.20
CA MET A 328 14.99 -0.62 -18.49
C MET A 328 15.15 -1.77 -19.50
N ASN A 329 16.04 -2.74 -19.24
CA ASN A 329 16.13 -3.97 -20.04
C ASN A 329 15.33 -5.14 -19.43
N TRP A 330 14.68 -4.94 -18.29
CA TRP A 330 13.88 -5.94 -17.60
C TRP A 330 12.40 -5.80 -17.98
N PRO A 331 11.63 -6.91 -18.06
CA PRO A 331 12.05 -8.30 -17.85
C PRO A 331 12.83 -8.87 -19.04
N ASN A 332 13.49 -10.02 -18.85
CA ASN A 332 14.35 -10.62 -19.89
C ASN A 332 13.58 -10.90 -21.21
N GLU A 333 12.29 -11.15 -21.09
CA GLU A 333 11.35 -11.42 -22.17
C GLU A 333 11.06 -10.19 -23.04
N LEU A 334 11.31 -8.98 -22.54
CA LEU A 334 10.96 -7.71 -23.19
C LEU A 334 11.56 -7.57 -24.60
N HIS A 335 12.82 -7.97 -24.78
CA HIS A 335 13.47 -7.94 -26.09
C HIS A 335 12.73 -8.81 -27.11
N ASP A 336 12.37 -10.03 -26.69
CA ASP A 336 11.70 -10.98 -27.55
C ASP A 336 10.25 -10.54 -27.84
N VAL A 337 9.55 -9.96 -26.86
CA VAL A 337 8.22 -9.36 -27.05
C VAL A 337 8.28 -8.24 -28.08
N THR A 338 9.29 -7.36 -27.96
CA THR A 338 9.55 -6.28 -28.91
C THR A 338 9.77 -6.82 -30.32
N GLU A 339 10.60 -7.84 -30.48
CA GLU A 339 10.85 -8.45 -31.78
C GLU A 339 9.58 -9.08 -32.37
N TYR A 340 8.78 -9.78 -31.55
CA TYR A 340 7.54 -10.41 -31.99
C TYR A 340 6.52 -9.37 -32.48
N LEU A 341 6.26 -8.32 -31.69
CA LEU A 341 5.30 -7.26 -32.01
C LEU A 341 5.70 -6.39 -33.21
N ARG A 342 6.98 -6.39 -33.59
CA ARG A 342 7.45 -5.70 -34.80
C ARG A 342 7.25 -6.51 -36.09
N LYS A 343 6.90 -7.80 -36.02
CA LYS A 343 6.70 -8.63 -37.21
C LYS A 343 5.45 -8.20 -37.98
N GLU A 344 5.55 -8.07 -39.30
CA GLU A 344 4.43 -7.66 -40.16
C GLU A 344 3.24 -8.63 -40.10
N SER A 345 3.52 -9.93 -39.89
CA SER A 345 2.48 -10.95 -39.71
C SER A 345 1.73 -10.76 -38.40
N VAL A 346 2.43 -10.34 -37.34
CA VAL A 346 1.85 -10.08 -36.01
C VAL A 346 1.05 -8.79 -36.02
N THR A 347 1.62 -7.69 -36.54
CA THR A 347 0.89 -6.41 -36.67
C THR A 347 -0.35 -6.55 -37.56
N LYS A 348 -0.31 -7.40 -38.59
CA LYS A 348 -1.50 -7.75 -39.37
C LYS A 348 -2.55 -8.50 -38.55
N ALA A 349 -2.13 -9.53 -37.80
CA ALA A 349 -3.03 -10.36 -37.02
C ALA A 349 -3.76 -9.55 -35.93
N PHE A 350 -3.07 -8.58 -35.34
CA PHE A 350 -3.62 -7.62 -34.39
C PHE A 350 -4.42 -6.47 -35.02
N ASN A 351 -4.59 -6.42 -36.35
CA ASN A 351 -5.23 -5.31 -37.05
C ASN A 351 -4.56 -3.93 -36.76
N ALA A 352 -3.25 -3.92 -36.50
CA ALA A 352 -2.51 -2.77 -35.98
C ALA A 352 -1.74 -1.96 -37.06
N ARG A 353 -2.04 -2.16 -38.35
CA ARG A 353 -1.25 -1.61 -39.48
C ARG A 353 -1.41 -0.11 -39.74
N ALA A 354 -2.34 0.58 -39.07
CA ALA A 354 -2.58 2.00 -39.30
C ALA A 354 -1.46 2.90 -38.74
N ARG A 355 -0.72 2.42 -37.73
CA ARG A 355 0.46 3.13 -37.23
C ARG A 355 1.65 2.88 -38.17
N ALA A 356 2.29 3.97 -38.61
CA ALA A 356 3.43 3.90 -39.53
C ALA A 356 4.75 3.51 -38.83
N GLU A 357 4.91 3.87 -37.57
CA GLU A 357 6.10 3.55 -36.78
C GLU A 357 6.04 2.11 -36.24
N SER A 358 7.21 1.48 -36.13
CA SER A 358 7.36 0.19 -35.46
C SER A 358 6.95 0.26 -33.98
N TRP A 359 6.41 -0.84 -33.47
CA TRP A 359 6.06 -0.94 -32.05
C TRP A 359 7.31 -0.74 -31.17
N THR A 360 7.12 -0.04 -30.05
CA THR A 360 8.09 0.10 -28.97
C THR A 360 7.31 0.01 -27.67
N GLU A 361 7.93 -0.57 -26.65
CA GLU A 361 7.34 -0.71 -25.32
C GLU A 361 6.98 0.67 -24.76
N CYS A 362 7.98 1.49 -24.43
CA CYS A 362 7.79 2.85 -23.94
C CYS A 362 8.19 3.90 -24.98
N ASN A 363 7.28 4.81 -25.33
CA ASN A 363 7.56 5.93 -26.23
C ASN A 363 7.95 7.19 -25.44
N VAL A 364 9.25 7.49 -25.42
CA VAL A 364 9.82 8.64 -24.70
C VAL A 364 9.26 10.00 -25.14
N LYS A 365 8.72 10.13 -26.36
CA LYS A 365 8.05 11.37 -26.78
C LYS A 365 6.77 11.59 -25.96
N VAL A 366 5.98 10.54 -25.75
CA VAL A 366 4.77 10.60 -24.94
C VAL A 366 5.12 11.04 -23.51
N SER A 367 6.15 10.44 -22.90
CA SER A 367 6.61 10.81 -21.56
C SER A 367 7.08 12.25 -21.47
N ARG A 368 7.71 12.77 -22.54
CA ARG A 368 8.20 14.15 -22.59
C ARG A 368 7.06 15.16 -22.75
N GLU A 369 6.05 14.83 -23.57
CA GLU A 369 4.95 15.76 -23.84
C GLU A 369 3.92 15.78 -22.69
N LEU A 370 3.69 14.66 -21.99
CA LEU A 370 2.80 14.59 -20.83
C LEU A 370 3.46 15.18 -19.58
N THR A 371 3.58 16.50 -19.54
CA THR A 371 4.20 17.24 -18.42
C THR A 371 3.32 17.32 -17.18
N ALA A 372 1.99 17.26 -17.36
CA ALA A 372 0.98 17.28 -16.30
C ALA A 372 1.13 18.46 -15.31
N ILE A 373 1.55 19.64 -15.81
CA ILE A 373 1.87 20.79 -14.96
C ILE A 373 0.65 21.46 -14.34
N HIS A 374 -0.53 21.24 -14.92
CA HIS A 374 -1.81 21.75 -14.45
C HIS A 374 -2.70 20.65 -13.83
N SER A 375 -2.32 19.39 -13.98
CA SER A 375 -2.96 18.24 -13.35
C SER A 375 -2.49 18.10 -11.90
N THR A 376 -3.42 17.89 -10.96
CA THR A 376 -3.09 17.57 -9.57
C THR A 376 -2.73 16.09 -9.41
N ALA A 377 -1.86 15.74 -8.47
CA ALA A 377 -1.60 14.34 -8.14
C ALA A 377 -2.88 13.59 -7.78
N SER A 378 -3.00 12.37 -8.34
CA SER A 378 -4.21 11.55 -8.31
C SER A 378 -4.66 11.13 -6.91
N VAL A 379 -3.78 11.18 -5.90
CA VAL A 379 -4.15 11.02 -4.49
C VAL A 379 -5.30 11.95 -4.08
N ARG A 380 -5.41 13.15 -4.66
CA ARG A 380 -6.49 14.10 -4.37
C ARG A 380 -7.84 13.69 -4.94
N LEU A 381 -7.88 12.75 -5.88
CA LEU A 381 -9.10 12.19 -6.46
C LEU A 381 -9.64 10.99 -5.67
N LEU A 382 -8.76 10.25 -4.98
CA LEU A 382 -9.13 9.01 -4.28
C LEU A 382 -10.26 9.18 -3.27
N PRO A 383 -10.32 10.23 -2.41
CA PRO A 383 -11.42 10.38 -1.45
C PRO A 383 -12.79 10.51 -2.11
N LYS A 384 -12.87 11.14 -3.28
CA LYS A 384 -14.12 11.23 -4.06
C LYS A 384 -14.47 9.88 -4.68
N ILE A 385 -13.49 9.18 -5.24
CA ILE A 385 -13.67 7.88 -5.88
C ILE A 385 -14.15 6.82 -4.86
N LEU A 386 -13.53 6.78 -3.68
CA LEU A 386 -13.87 5.85 -2.58
C LEU A 386 -15.29 6.01 -2.02
N LYS A 387 -15.95 7.15 -2.27
CA LYS A 387 -17.37 7.34 -1.97
C LYS A 387 -18.30 6.64 -2.96
N HIS A 388 -17.83 6.39 -4.18
CA HIS A 388 -18.64 5.86 -5.28
C HIS A 388 -18.34 4.38 -5.56
N THR A 389 -17.10 3.94 -5.36
CA THR A 389 -16.67 2.61 -5.77
C THR A 389 -15.50 2.10 -4.93
N LYS A 390 -15.13 0.83 -5.10
CA LYS A 390 -14.01 0.19 -4.39
C LYS A 390 -12.66 0.55 -5.03
N VAL A 391 -11.60 0.61 -4.24
CA VAL A 391 -10.22 0.77 -4.73
C VAL A 391 -9.37 -0.33 -4.12
N LEU A 392 -8.66 -1.07 -4.97
CA LEU A 392 -7.60 -1.99 -4.58
C LEU A 392 -6.26 -1.36 -4.96
N LEU A 393 -5.39 -1.18 -3.96
CA LEU A 393 -3.98 -0.90 -4.14
C LEU A 393 -3.20 -2.17 -3.80
N PHE A 394 -2.30 -2.61 -4.67
CA PHE A 394 -1.41 -3.72 -4.37
C PHE A 394 0.04 -3.36 -4.71
N ALA A 395 0.99 -3.89 -3.95
CA ALA A 395 2.41 -3.57 -4.09
C ALA A 395 3.29 -4.80 -3.90
N GLY A 396 4.15 -5.08 -4.87
CA GLY A 396 5.24 -6.03 -4.70
C GLY A 396 6.33 -5.48 -3.78
N ASP A 397 6.76 -6.28 -2.80
CA ASP A 397 7.68 -5.82 -1.76
C ASP A 397 9.16 -5.73 -2.20
N LYS A 398 9.48 -6.05 -3.46
CA LYS A 398 10.82 -5.96 -4.06
C LYS A 398 10.98 -4.79 -5.03
N ASP A 399 9.90 -4.07 -5.31
CA ASP A 399 9.92 -2.85 -6.11
C ASP A 399 10.57 -1.68 -5.36
N ILE A 400 11.44 -0.94 -6.04
CA ILE A 400 12.03 0.30 -5.52
C ILE A 400 11.23 1.50 -5.99
N VAL A 401 10.94 1.57 -7.30
CA VAL A 401 10.43 2.79 -7.94
C VAL A 401 9.07 3.21 -7.38
N CYS A 402 8.20 2.25 -7.09
CA CYS A 402 6.92 2.45 -6.42
C CYS A 402 6.81 1.53 -5.19
N ASN A 403 7.84 1.57 -4.34
CA ASN A 403 7.98 0.71 -3.18
C ASN A 403 6.75 0.69 -2.24
N TYR A 404 6.53 -0.47 -1.62
CA TYR A 404 5.40 -0.73 -0.74
C TYR A 404 5.29 0.28 0.42
N GLN A 405 6.41 0.71 0.99
CA GLN A 405 6.44 1.65 2.13
C GLN A 405 5.85 3.01 1.75
N GLY A 406 6.12 3.50 0.52
CA GLY A 406 5.52 4.72 0.02
C GLY A 406 4.00 4.62 -0.15
N ILE A 407 3.51 3.44 -0.55
CA ILE A 407 2.07 3.18 -0.68
C ILE A 407 1.41 3.02 0.70
N GLU A 408 2.06 2.37 1.66
CA GLU A 408 1.60 2.32 3.06
C GLU A 408 1.54 3.73 3.67
N ASN A 409 2.59 4.54 3.50
CA ASN A 409 2.61 5.93 3.95
C ASN A 409 1.47 6.75 3.32
N LEU A 410 1.16 6.51 2.04
CA LEU A 410 0.02 7.13 1.35
C LEU A 410 -1.29 6.72 2.03
N VAL A 411 -1.50 5.44 2.26
CA VAL A 411 -2.72 4.91 2.87
C VAL A 411 -2.91 5.48 4.28
N ASP A 412 -1.86 5.48 5.08
CA ASP A 412 -1.85 6.04 6.44
C ASP A 412 -2.18 7.53 6.47
N ASN A 413 -1.78 8.26 5.41
CA ASN A 413 -2.04 9.69 5.31
C ASN A 413 -3.36 10.05 4.61
N LEU A 414 -3.98 9.11 3.90
CA LEU A 414 -5.20 9.35 3.17
C LEU A 414 -6.38 9.55 4.14
N GLU A 415 -7.18 10.58 3.87
CA GLU A 415 -8.46 10.80 4.53
C GLU A 415 -9.60 10.42 3.58
N TRP A 416 -10.41 9.43 3.96
CA TRP A 416 -11.55 8.99 3.14
C TRP A 416 -12.71 8.51 4.01
N ASN A 417 -13.93 8.70 3.51
CA ASN A 417 -15.16 8.16 4.13
C ASN A 417 -15.25 8.39 5.65
N GLY A 418 -14.76 9.53 6.14
CA GLY A 418 -14.87 9.96 7.54
C GLY A 418 -13.71 9.61 8.48
N GLY A 419 -12.60 9.07 7.99
CA GLY A 419 -11.41 8.77 8.81
C GLY A 419 -10.10 8.90 8.05
N LYS A 420 -8.98 8.97 8.78
CA LYS A 420 -7.61 8.99 8.27
C LYS A 420 -6.94 7.65 8.49
N GLY A 421 -6.24 7.11 7.49
CA GLY A 421 -5.58 5.81 7.57
C GLY A 421 -6.58 4.68 7.83
N PHE A 422 -6.10 3.44 8.01
CA PHE A 422 -6.95 2.38 8.54
C PHE A 422 -7.18 2.56 10.04
N SER A 423 -8.36 2.17 10.53
CA SER A 423 -8.75 2.30 11.94
C SER A 423 -8.26 1.15 12.83
N GLY A 424 -7.83 0.04 12.23
CA GLY A 424 -7.30 -1.13 12.93
C GLY A 424 -5.78 -1.25 12.74
N ASP A 425 -5.09 -1.70 13.79
CA ASP A 425 -3.63 -1.63 13.89
C ASP A 425 -2.89 -2.83 13.25
N THR A 426 -3.57 -3.78 12.58
CA THR A 426 -2.88 -5.01 12.13
C THR A 426 -3.39 -5.53 10.79
N PRO A 427 -2.54 -5.50 9.74
CA PRO A 427 -2.78 -6.22 8.49
C PRO A 427 -3.04 -7.72 8.74
N GLN A 428 -3.93 -8.31 7.95
CA GLN A 428 -4.21 -9.74 8.00
C GLN A 428 -3.22 -10.49 7.12
N LEU A 429 -2.66 -11.58 7.64
CA LEU A 429 -1.78 -12.45 6.86
C LEU A 429 -2.59 -13.12 5.73
N TRP A 430 -2.10 -13.03 4.51
CA TRP A 430 -2.61 -13.77 3.36
C TRP A 430 -1.66 -14.92 3.04
N SER A 431 -2.22 -16.12 2.94
CA SER A 431 -1.48 -17.36 2.73
C SER A 431 -2.06 -18.18 1.60
N MET A 432 -1.21 -18.96 0.96
CA MET A 432 -1.55 -19.89 -0.12
C MET A 432 -0.75 -21.18 0.06
N HIS A 433 -1.42 -22.33 -0.01
CA HIS A 433 -0.86 -23.65 0.31
C HIS A 433 -0.14 -23.69 1.67
N GLY A 434 -0.72 -23.01 2.67
CA GLY A 434 -0.14 -22.87 4.01
C GLY A 434 1.08 -21.95 4.12
N ASN A 435 1.54 -21.32 3.03
CA ASN A 435 2.68 -20.41 3.03
C ASN A 435 2.22 -18.94 2.96
N PRO A 436 2.82 -18.02 3.73
CA PRO A 436 2.58 -16.59 3.58
C PRO A 436 2.92 -16.10 2.16
N VAL A 437 1.98 -15.40 1.53
CA VAL A 437 2.16 -14.77 0.20
C VAL A 437 1.98 -13.25 0.25
N GLY A 438 1.45 -12.71 1.35
CA GLY A 438 1.33 -11.28 1.53
C GLY A 438 0.56 -10.88 2.78
N GLU A 439 0.26 -9.59 2.85
CA GLU A 439 -0.56 -8.97 3.89
C GLU A 439 -1.71 -8.20 3.26
N TRP A 440 -2.85 -8.20 3.96
CA TRP A 440 -4.10 -7.68 3.45
C TRP A 440 -4.76 -6.78 4.49
N GLN A 441 -5.21 -5.59 4.07
CA GLN A 441 -6.04 -4.73 4.90
C GLN A 441 -7.14 -4.09 4.07
N ALA A 442 -8.38 -4.09 4.57
CA ALA A 442 -9.51 -3.51 3.86
C ALA A 442 -10.45 -2.77 4.81
N GLU A 443 -10.81 -1.54 4.44
CA GLU A 443 -11.76 -0.73 5.19
C GLU A 443 -12.35 0.38 4.31
N ARG A 444 -13.63 0.71 4.52
CA ARG A 444 -14.26 1.91 3.92
C ARG A 444 -14.04 1.99 2.39
N ASN A 445 -14.18 0.87 1.69
CA ASN A 445 -14.00 0.69 0.24
C ASN A 445 -12.55 0.73 -0.27
N LEU A 446 -11.54 0.90 0.58
CA LEU A 446 -10.13 0.78 0.22
C LEU A 446 -9.62 -0.60 0.68
N THR A 447 -8.97 -1.32 -0.23
CA THR A 447 -8.19 -2.52 0.08
C THR A 447 -6.74 -2.25 -0.28
N TYR A 448 -5.82 -2.52 0.63
CA TYR A 448 -4.38 -2.53 0.41
C TYR A 448 -3.84 -3.95 0.57
N VAL A 449 -2.98 -4.37 -0.37
CA VAL A 449 -2.32 -5.67 -0.34
C VAL A 449 -0.82 -5.52 -0.60
N ARG A 450 0.00 -5.95 0.35
CA ARG A 450 1.44 -6.14 0.13
C ARG A 450 1.68 -7.57 -0.31
N VAL A 451 2.30 -7.75 -1.47
CA VAL A 451 2.63 -9.07 -2.03
C VAL A 451 4.09 -9.36 -1.79
N TYR A 452 4.37 -10.47 -1.10
CA TYR A 452 5.73 -10.85 -0.76
C TYR A 452 6.48 -11.41 -1.97
N ASN A 453 7.77 -11.10 -2.03
CA ASN A 453 8.72 -11.61 -3.02
C ASN A 453 8.39 -11.23 -4.47
N ALA A 454 7.65 -10.14 -4.67
CA ALA A 454 7.20 -9.65 -5.98
C ALA A 454 7.85 -8.30 -6.36
N SER A 455 8.13 -8.12 -7.64
CA SER A 455 8.72 -6.92 -8.24
C SER A 455 7.69 -5.83 -8.51
N HIS A 456 8.05 -4.85 -9.34
CA HIS A 456 7.14 -3.84 -9.89
C HIS A 456 5.96 -4.45 -10.67
N MET A 457 6.22 -5.48 -11.47
CA MET A 457 5.17 -6.21 -12.23
C MET A 457 4.75 -7.45 -11.45
N VAL A 458 3.99 -7.24 -10.37
CA VAL A 458 3.56 -8.29 -9.43
C VAL A 458 2.98 -9.54 -10.10
N PRO A 459 2.15 -9.44 -11.16
CA PRO A 459 1.59 -10.62 -11.80
C PRO A 459 2.61 -11.50 -12.54
N ILE A 460 3.81 -11.00 -12.86
CA ILE A 460 4.91 -11.81 -13.39
C ILE A 460 5.47 -12.72 -12.29
N ASP A 461 5.72 -12.17 -11.10
CA ASP A 461 6.37 -12.89 -9.99
C ASP A 461 5.41 -13.82 -9.24
N ALA A 462 4.14 -13.41 -9.10
CA ALA A 462 3.15 -14.08 -8.26
C ALA A 462 1.82 -14.32 -9.01
N PRO A 463 1.82 -15.03 -10.15
CA PRO A 463 0.65 -15.13 -11.03
C PRO A 463 -0.58 -15.78 -10.35
N GLU A 464 -0.36 -16.87 -9.61
CA GLU A 464 -1.45 -17.57 -8.90
C GLU A 464 -2.01 -16.76 -7.71
N PRO A 465 -1.19 -16.22 -6.78
CA PRO A 465 -1.67 -15.26 -5.78
C PRO A 465 -2.46 -14.11 -6.40
N MET A 466 -1.97 -13.52 -7.51
CA MET A 466 -2.67 -12.42 -8.15
C MET A 466 -4.02 -12.82 -8.73
N LEU A 467 -4.19 -14.04 -9.25
CA LEU A 467 -5.51 -14.53 -9.67
C LEU A 467 -6.46 -14.74 -8.48
N ASP A 468 -5.97 -15.24 -7.34
CA ASP A 468 -6.76 -15.33 -6.10
C ASP A 468 -7.19 -13.93 -5.60
N LEU A 469 -6.27 -12.97 -5.58
CA LEU A 469 -6.55 -11.58 -5.18
C LEU A 469 -7.67 -10.96 -6.02
N ILE A 470 -7.55 -11.01 -7.35
CA ILE A 470 -8.54 -10.35 -8.23
C ILE A 470 -9.88 -11.06 -8.23
N THR A 471 -9.91 -12.40 -8.11
CA THR A 471 -11.18 -13.12 -8.04
C THR A 471 -11.91 -12.82 -6.74
N ARG A 472 -11.20 -12.66 -5.61
CA ARG A 472 -11.76 -12.18 -4.34
C ARG A 472 -12.27 -10.75 -4.46
N TYR A 473 -11.47 -9.85 -5.02
CA TYR A 473 -11.82 -8.43 -5.14
C TYR A 473 -13.06 -8.21 -6.02
N MET A 474 -13.14 -8.94 -7.14
CA MET A 474 -14.30 -8.92 -8.05
C MET A 474 -15.46 -9.80 -7.60
N GLU A 475 -15.35 -10.45 -6.44
CA GLU A 475 -16.37 -11.34 -5.86
C GLU A 475 -16.83 -12.43 -6.85
N VAL A 476 -15.89 -13.10 -7.51
CA VAL A 476 -16.18 -14.19 -8.45
C VAL A 476 -16.69 -15.41 -7.69
N ASP A 477 -17.89 -15.90 -8.05
CA ASP A 477 -18.38 -17.18 -7.50
C ASP A 477 -17.74 -18.36 -8.25
N LEU A 478 -16.56 -18.78 -7.78
CA LEU A 478 -15.83 -19.91 -8.36
C LEU A 478 -16.62 -21.22 -8.30
N LYS A 479 -17.59 -21.38 -7.39
CA LYS A 479 -18.44 -22.59 -7.31
C LYS A 479 -19.46 -22.64 -8.45
N SER A 480 -19.79 -21.50 -9.05
CA SER A 480 -20.71 -21.43 -10.19
C SER A 480 -20.07 -21.91 -11.50
N VAL A 481 -18.74 -21.95 -11.57
CA VAL A 481 -17.98 -22.31 -12.77
C VAL A 481 -18.05 -23.83 -12.97
N LYS A 482 -18.60 -24.24 -14.12
CA LYS A 482 -18.87 -25.66 -14.44
C LYS A 482 -17.73 -26.37 -15.19
N SER A 483 -16.62 -25.70 -15.43
CA SER A 483 -15.49 -26.24 -16.18
C SER A 483 -14.61 -27.14 -15.30
N SER A 484 -14.02 -28.18 -15.89
CA SER A 484 -12.97 -28.99 -15.26
C SER A 484 -11.70 -28.19 -14.99
N ASP A 485 -11.48 -27.12 -15.73
CA ASP A 485 -10.28 -26.27 -15.68
C ASP A 485 -10.47 -25.08 -14.71
N ASN A 486 -11.46 -25.17 -13.81
CA ASN A 486 -11.70 -24.16 -12.78
C ASN A 486 -10.62 -24.21 -11.70
N TYR A 487 -10.15 -23.05 -11.27
CA TYR A 487 -9.15 -22.96 -10.21
C TYR A 487 -9.78 -23.13 -8.83
N ASN A 488 -9.13 -23.94 -7.99
CA ASN A 488 -9.45 -24.07 -6.58
C ASN A 488 -8.27 -23.55 -5.76
N PHE A 489 -8.34 -22.30 -5.31
CA PHE A 489 -7.28 -21.69 -4.52
C PHE A 489 -7.30 -22.25 -3.10
N GLU A 490 -6.20 -22.87 -2.69
CA GLU A 490 -5.96 -23.21 -1.29
C GLU A 490 -5.37 -21.98 -0.58
N SER A 491 -6.20 -20.94 -0.37
CA SER A 491 -5.77 -19.66 0.16
C SER A 491 -6.66 -19.13 1.29
N ALA A 492 -6.04 -18.41 2.23
CA ALA A 492 -6.72 -17.85 3.41
C ALA A 492 -6.19 -16.44 3.73
N VAL A 493 -7.06 -15.58 4.24
CA VAL A 493 -6.74 -14.25 4.79
C VAL A 493 -7.18 -14.22 6.25
N GLY A 494 -6.26 -13.99 7.19
CA GLY A 494 -6.50 -14.04 8.63
C GLY A 494 -6.00 -15.33 9.31
N ASP A 495 -6.55 -15.66 10.50
CA ASP A 495 -6.04 -16.71 11.41
C ASP A 495 -5.81 -18.07 10.71
N ILE A 496 -4.55 -18.35 10.44
CA ILE A 496 -3.96 -19.61 9.96
C ILE A 496 -3.97 -20.70 11.04
N ASN A 497 -5.15 -20.99 11.61
CA ASN A 497 -5.37 -22.10 12.54
C ASN A 497 -6.66 -22.86 12.17
N GLU A 498 -6.81 -23.33 10.94
CA GLU A 498 -7.85 -24.31 10.59
C GLU A 498 -7.54 -25.04 9.25
N PHE A 499 -6.33 -25.61 9.15
CA PHE A 499 -6.12 -26.76 8.26
C PHE A 499 -6.17 -28.03 9.11
N GLY A 500 -7.39 -28.54 9.33
CA GLY A 500 -7.64 -29.76 10.07
C GLY A 500 -8.96 -30.39 9.63
N GLU A 501 -8.83 -31.46 8.84
CA GLU A 501 -9.77 -32.56 8.54
C GLU A 501 -11.22 -32.25 8.11
N GLU A 502 -11.62 -32.93 7.02
CA GLU A 502 -12.99 -33.08 6.55
C GLU A 502 -13.96 -33.44 7.69
N ASP A 503 -15.02 -32.65 7.87
CA ASP A 503 -16.35 -33.27 7.95
C ASP A 503 -17.45 -32.34 7.43
N SER A 504 -18.40 -33.01 6.81
CA SER A 504 -19.56 -32.50 6.11
C SER A 504 -20.66 -31.99 7.05
N SER A 505 -21.44 -31.03 6.53
CA SER A 505 -22.64 -30.41 7.11
C SER A 505 -22.42 -29.17 7.99
N VAL A 506 -22.94 -28.01 7.55
CA VAL A 506 -24.12 -27.36 8.14
C VAL A 506 -24.39 -26.01 7.47
N SER A 507 -25.69 -25.68 7.46
CA SER A 507 -26.39 -24.54 6.87
C SER A 507 -25.87 -23.14 7.22
N TRP A 508 -26.11 -22.24 6.27
CA TRP A 508 -26.12 -20.79 6.43
C TRP A 508 -27.08 -20.31 7.53
N ALA A 509 -26.56 -20.02 8.71
CA ALA A 509 -27.08 -19.03 9.67
C ALA A 509 -26.13 -18.94 10.87
N GLY A 510 -25.34 -17.86 11.00
CA GLY A 510 -24.39 -17.80 12.10
C GLY A 510 -23.62 -16.52 12.41
N SER A 511 -23.81 -15.40 11.74
CA SER A 511 -23.18 -14.13 12.18
C SER A 511 -24.14 -13.31 13.06
N HIS A 512 -24.44 -13.82 14.25
CA HIS A 512 -25.06 -13.05 15.33
C HIS A 512 -24.90 -13.79 16.66
N LYS A 513 -23.67 -14.08 17.10
CA LYS A 513 -23.44 -14.65 18.45
C LYS A 513 -22.01 -14.43 18.99
N LYS A 514 -21.51 -13.18 18.95
CA LYS A 514 -20.34 -12.77 19.76
C LYS A 514 -20.51 -11.42 20.49
N SER A 515 -21.75 -10.99 20.73
CA SER A 515 -22.04 -9.83 21.60
C SER A 515 -22.74 -10.21 22.93
N GLY A 516 -23.40 -11.37 22.99
CA GLY A 516 -24.15 -11.80 24.19
C GLY A 516 -23.29 -12.27 25.37
N SER A 517 -22.08 -12.80 25.14
CA SER A 517 -21.26 -13.39 26.21
C SER A 517 -20.59 -12.33 27.11
N PHE A 518 -20.18 -11.20 26.53
CA PHE A 518 -19.54 -10.12 27.30
C PHE A 518 -20.56 -9.34 28.16
N ALA A 519 -21.76 -9.11 27.64
CA ALA A 519 -22.83 -8.44 28.38
C ALA A 519 -23.29 -9.29 29.59
N LEU A 520 -23.40 -10.61 29.42
CA LEU A 520 -23.78 -11.50 30.52
C LEU A 520 -22.71 -11.52 31.62
N LEU A 521 -21.43 -11.50 31.24
CA LEU A 521 -20.31 -11.46 32.18
C LEU A 521 -20.30 -10.17 33.01
N LEU A 522 -20.53 -9.02 32.37
CA LEU A 522 -20.60 -7.72 33.05
C LEU A 522 -21.80 -7.62 33.99
N ILE A 523 -22.94 -8.19 33.62
CA ILE A 523 -24.14 -8.26 34.49
C ILE A 523 -23.84 -9.15 35.71
N ILE A 524 -23.21 -10.31 35.53
CA ILE A 524 -22.86 -11.21 36.63
C ILE A 524 -21.87 -10.53 37.59
N ILE A 525 -20.86 -9.85 37.06
CA ILE A 525 -19.90 -9.08 37.88
C ILE A 525 -20.62 -7.94 38.62
N GLY A 526 -21.51 -7.21 37.95
CA GLY A 526 -22.31 -6.15 38.58
C GLY A 526 -23.20 -6.65 39.72
N VAL A 527 -23.85 -7.80 39.54
CA VAL A 527 -24.68 -8.45 40.57
C VAL A 527 -23.82 -8.94 41.74
N ALA A 528 -22.63 -9.49 41.48
CA ALA A 528 -21.71 -9.94 42.51
C ALA A 528 -21.18 -8.77 43.37
N VAL A 529 -20.78 -7.68 42.72
CA VAL A 529 -20.30 -6.46 43.40
C VAL A 529 -21.46 -5.79 44.18
N GLY A 530 -22.64 -5.67 43.58
CA GLY A 530 -23.83 -5.14 44.24
C GLY A 530 -24.25 -5.96 45.46
N GLY A 531 -24.24 -7.30 45.33
CA GLY A 531 -24.50 -8.23 46.43
C GLY A 531 -23.48 -8.11 47.55
N PHE A 532 -22.18 -8.02 47.22
CA PHE A 532 -21.11 -7.83 48.20
C PHE A 532 -21.25 -6.51 48.98
N LEU A 533 -21.55 -5.40 48.28
CA LEU A 533 -21.77 -4.10 48.91
C LEU A 533 -23.04 -4.10 49.78
N TRP A 534 -24.10 -4.78 49.35
CA TRP A 534 -25.33 -4.93 50.15
C TRP A 534 -25.11 -5.75 51.41
N ILE A 535 -24.40 -6.89 51.33
CA ILE A 535 -24.03 -7.70 52.49
C ILE A 535 -23.14 -6.90 53.45
N ARG A 536 -22.17 -6.14 52.93
CA ARG A 536 -21.30 -5.29 53.75
C ARG A 536 -22.07 -4.16 54.44
N ARG A 537 -23.05 -3.55 53.77
CA ARG A 537 -23.94 -2.52 54.33
C ARG A 537 -24.87 -3.12 55.39
N ARG A 538 -25.44 -4.31 55.15
CA ARG A 538 -26.30 -5.03 56.10
C ARG A 538 -25.53 -5.49 57.34
N ARG A 539 -24.29 -5.98 57.20
CA ARG A 539 -23.40 -6.30 58.33
C ARG A 539 -23.04 -5.07 59.16
N ARG A 540 -22.79 -3.91 58.53
CA ARG A 540 -22.60 -2.64 59.26
C ARG A 540 -23.85 -2.20 60.03
N GLN A 541 -25.04 -2.40 59.47
CA GLN A 541 -26.30 -2.07 60.17
C GLN A 541 -26.57 -3.00 61.38
N MET A 542 -26.17 -4.28 61.32
CA MET A 542 -26.27 -5.17 62.49
C MET A 542 -25.24 -4.85 63.59
N LEU A 543 -24.02 -4.44 63.23
CA LEU A 543 -23.01 -3.97 64.20
C LEU A 543 -23.42 -2.66 64.91
N VAL A 544 -24.18 -1.79 64.25
CA VAL A 544 -24.73 -0.56 64.85
C VAL A 544 -25.89 -0.86 65.81
N HIS A 545 -26.63 -1.96 65.61
CA HIS A 545 -27.68 -2.38 66.53
C HIS A 545 -27.10 -2.96 67.84
N ASP A 546 -26.01 -3.71 67.77
CA ASP A 546 -25.32 -4.28 68.95
C ASP A 546 -24.68 -3.18 69.84
N TYR A 547 -24.11 -2.14 69.22
CA TYR A 547 -23.58 -0.98 69.96
C TYR A 547 -24.66 -0.12 70.62
N SER A 548 -25.89 -0.13 70.11
CA SER A 548 -27.02 0.63 70.67
C SER A 548 -27.61 -0.02 71.92
N GLN A 549 -27.53 -1.35 72.07
CA GLN A 549 -27.96 -2.05 73.28
C GLN A 549 -26.92 -1.99 74.41
N LEU A 550 -25.62 -2.02 74.09
CA LEU A 550 -24.58 -1.83 75.11
C LEU A 550 -24.61 -0.43 75.73
N ARG A 551 -24.89 0.62 74.94
CA ARG A 551 -24.97 2.02 75.41
C ARG A 551 -26.24 2.31 76.23
N ALA A 552 -27.34 1.61 75.94
CA ALA A 552 -28.59 1.75 76.69
C ALA A 552 -28.51 1.17 78.11
N ASN A 553 -27.70 0.11 78.31
CA ASN A 553 -27.49 -0.51 79.63
C ASN A 553 -26.50 0.26 80.52
N THR A 554 -25.61 1.07 79.95
CA THR A 554 -24.67 1.91 80.72
C THR A 554 -25.29 3.26 81.13
N LEU A 555 -26.30 3.75 80.41
CA LEU A 555 -26.96 5.04 80.69
C LEU A 555 -28.11 4.94 81.71
N SER A 556 -28.61 3.76 82.02
CA SER A 556 -29.65 3.56 83.04
C SER A 556 -29.11 3.53 84.49
N GLN A 557 -27.79 3.61 84.70
CA GLN A 557 -27.17 3.60 86.03
C GLN A 557 -26.66 4.97 86.51
N GLU A 558 -26.63 6.00 85.67
CA GLU A 558 -26.03 7.31 86.03
C GLU A 558 -27.03 8.49 86.05
N GLN A 559 -28.33 8.24 85.99
CA GLN A 559 -29.35 9.30 85.95
C GLN A 559 -30.37 9.23 87.10
N GLU A 560 -29.89 8.90 88.30
CA GLU A 560 -30.65 8.98 89.54
C GLU A 560 -29.87 9.79 90.60
N GLN A 561 -29.51 11.03 90.28
CA GLN A 561 -29.19 12.08 91.26
C GLN A 561 -29.26 13.44 90.55
N GLY A 562 -30.33 14.19 90.80
CA GLY A 562 -30.66 15.42 90.08
C GLY A 562 -30.31 16.71 90.82
N ILE A 563 -31.03 17.76 90.38
CA ILE A 563 -31.33 19.06 91.05
C ILE A 563 -30.37 20.20 90.63
N GLU A 564 -30.75 21.04 89.64
CA GLU A 564 -31.49 22.34 89.71
C GLU A 564 -30.51 23.54 89.84
N THR A 565 -30.65 24.76 89.28
CA THR A 565 -31.80 25.58 88.86
C THR A 565 -31.35 26.74 87.92
N SER A 566 -32.35 27.34 87.25
CA SER A 566 -32.53 28.64 86.51
C SER A 566 -31.44 29.74 86.56
N ASP A 567 -31.30 30.70 85.63
CA ASP A 567 -32.35 31.58 85.07
C ASP A 567 -31.83 32.52 83.93
N ARG A 568 -32.76 32.92 83.02
CA ARG A 568 -32.92 34.19 82.27
C ARG A 568 -31.94 34.78 81.19
N ARG A 569 -32.57 34.98 80.01
CA ARG A 569 -32.75 36.19 79.15
C ARG A 569 -31.74 36.59 78.02
N SER A 570 -32.30 36.53 76.79
CA SER A 570 -32.34 37.51 75.67
C SER A 570 -31.09 37.97 74.89
N ASN A 571 -31.08 37.59 73.60
CA ASN A 571 -31.01 38.41 72.37
C ASN A 571 -29.79 39.32 72.12
N GLU A 572 -29.02 39.05 71.04
CA GLU A 572 -28.52 40.05 70.06
C GLU A 572 -27.77 39.41 68.87
N GLN A 573 -28.01 39.95 67.67
CA GLN A 573 -27.29 39.71 66.41
C GLN A 573 -26.02 40.57 66.34
N ILE A 574 -24.89 40.05 65.81
CA ILE A 574 -23.84 40.85 65.16
C ILE A 574 -23.17 40.04 64.03
N GLU A 575 -23.09 40.64 62.83
CA GLU A 575 -22.22 40.27 61.70
C GLU A 575 -20.77 40.66 61.94
N SER A 576 -19.80 39.91 61.38
CA SER A 576 -18.47 40.45 61.09
C SER A 576 -17.83 39.83 59.83
N GLU A 577 -17.61 40.69 58.83
CA GLU A 577 -16.57 40.59 57.81
C GLU A 577 -15.38 41.50 58.17
N ARG A 578 -14.27 41.36 57.40
CA ARG A 578 -13.09 42.24 57.17
C ARG A 578 -11.77 41.64 57.69
N LEU A 579 -10.59 41.81 57.07
CA LEU A 579 -10.06 42.82 56.14
C LEU A 579 -8.76 42.30 55.46
N PHE A 580 -8.29 43.00 54.41
CA PHE A 580 -7.13 42.77 53.54
C PHE A 580 -5.79 43.43 54.00
N ASP A 581 -4.66 42.80 53.60
CA ASP A 581 -3.40 43.32 52.99
C ASP A 581 -2.15 43.83 53.78
N VAL A 582 -0.98 43.52 53.16
CA VAL A 582 0.28 44.27 52.85
C VAL A 582 1.66 43.71 53.33
N GLY A 583 2.51 43.31 52.36
CA GLY A 583 3.98 43.57 52.17
C GLY A 583 5.03 42.92 53.12
N SER A 584 6.33 42.71 52.82
CA SER A 584 7.22 42.73 51.63
C SER A 584 8.66 42.29 52.05
N ASP A 585 9.39 41.66 51.13
CA ASP A 585 10.86 41.67 50.85
C ASP A 585 11.98 40.93 51.68
N ILE A 586 12.77 40.14 50.90
CA ILE A 586 14.26 40.09 50.75
C ILE A 586 15.16 39.12 51.60
N ASP A 587 15.70 38.11 50.87
CA ASP A 587 17.10 37.63 50.66
C ASP A 587 17.99 36.76 51.60
N ILE A 588 18.61 35.76 50.92
CA ILE A 588 20.04 35.35 50.85
C ILE A 588 20.62 34.20 51.76
N CYS A 589 20.85 33.06 51.07
CA CYS A 589 22.08 32.26 50.85
C CYS A 589 22.77 31.32 51.86
N VAL A 590 23.46 30.35 51.21
CA VAL A 590 24.59 29.46 51.58
C VAL A 590 24.17 28.15 52.28
N GLY A 591 24.44 26.92 51.81
CA GLY A 591 25.52 26.36 50.97
C GLY A 591 26.38 25.42 51.83
N VAL A 592 26.66 24.19 51.41
CA VAL A 592 27.88 23.36 51.66
C VAL A 592 27.67 21.89 51.24
N GLU A 593 28.72 21.35 50.60
CA GLU A 593 28.94 20.03 49.98
C GLU A 593 29.29 18.88 50.97
N THR A 594 29.64 17.72 50.37
CA THR A 594 30.51 16.60 50.81
C THR A 594 29.78 15.39 51.43
N SER A 595 30.16 14.12 51.26
CA SER A 595 31.17 13.40 50.46
C SER A 595 30.94 11.88 50.63
N ALA A 596 31.50 11.07 49.72
CA ALA A 596 31.55 9.61 49.76
C ALA A 596 32.41 9.04 50.91
N VAL A 597 32.10 7.81 51.37
CA VAL A 597 33.05 6.89 52.04
C VAL A 597 32.73 5.42 51.71
N ASP A 598 33.73 4.74 51.16
CA ASP A 598 33.89 3.29 51.01
C ASP A 598 34.04 2.55 52.36
N ALA A 599 33.57 1.32 52.45
CA ALA A 599 34.17 0.32 53.35
C ALA A 599 33.96 -1.11 52.84
N THR A 600 35.06 -1.74 52.46
CA THR A 600 35.23 -3.17 52.18
C THR A 600 35.44 -3.95 53.49
N ALA A 601 34.89 -5.17 53.59
CA ALA A 601 35.41 -6.20 54.48
C ALA A 601 35.04 -7.60 53.97
N SER A 602 36.07 -8.44 53.89
CA SER A 602 36.08 -9.85 53.45
C SER A 602 36.23 -10.77 54.67
N LEU A 603 35.58 -11.95 54.67
CA LEU A 603 36.20 -13.29 54.75
C LEU A 603 35.26 -14.39 55.33
N ARG A 604 35.23 -15.51 54.58
CA ARG A 604 35.20 -16.95 54.96
C ARG A 604 33.89 -17.65 55.40
N ALA A 605 33.30 -18.32 54.40
CA ALA A 605 33.13 -19.77 54.23
C ALA A 605 32.87 -20.71 55.45
N SER A 606 31.73 -21.42 55.40
CA SER A 606 31.65 -22.88 55.60
C SER A 606 30.30 -23.44 55.12
N LEU A 607 30.30 -24.71 54.75
CA LEU A 607 29.38 -25.43 53.86
C LEU A 607 28.39 -26.35 54.61
N LEU A 608 27.27 -26.69 53.93
CA LEU A 608 26.32 -27.83 54.07
C LEU A 608 25.04 -27.63 54.95
N PRO A 609 23.93 -28.37 54.71
CA PRO A 609 23.07 -28.31 53.52
C PRO A 609 21.54 -28.35 53.81
N ALA A 610 20.75 -28.01 52.78
CA ALA A 610 19.39 -28.47 52.46
C ALA A 610 18.21 -28.31 53.47
N SER A 611 17.19 -27.62 52.94
CA SER A 611 15.74 -27.77 53.19
C SER A 611 15.10 -26.69 54.08
N VAL A 612 14.07 -26.04 53.50
CA VAL A 612 13.08 -25.12 54.12
C VAL A 612 13.49 -23.64 54.19
N ALA A 613 13.32 -22.87 53.09
CA ALA A 613 12.91 -21.45 53.10
C ALA A 613 12.83 -20.83 51.68
N VAL A 614 11.73 -21.03 50.93
CA VAL A 614 11.34 -20.12 49.82
C VAL A 614 9.82 -19.91 49.82
N ILE A 615 9.32 -19.38 50.93
CA ILE A 615 8.04 -18.66 50.98
C ILE A 615 8.32 -17.40 51.78
N CYS A 616 8.93 -16.37 51.15
CA CYS A 616 8.89 -14.98 51.65
C CYS A 616 9.50 -13.85 50.78
N VAL A 617 9.83 -14.03 49.49
CA VAL A 617 10.41 -12.92 48.68
C VAL A 617 9.53 -12.42 47.53
N ILE A 618 8.41 -13.06 47.20
CA ILE A 618 7.49 -12.56 46.15
C ILE A 618 6.50 -11.49 46.68
N LYS A 619 6.49 -11.20 47.99
CA LYS A 619 5.54 -10.25 48.59
C LYS A 619 6.04 -8.81 48.75
N ALA A 620 7.22 -8.47 48.22
CA ALA A 620 7.83 -7.14 48.36
C ALA A 620 8.00 -6.37 47.03
N LEU A 621 7.53 -6.90 45.88
CA LEU A 621 7.68 -6.24 44.57
C LEU A 621 6.35 -5.87 43.87
N LEU A 622 5.20 -6.02 44.54
CA LEU A 622 3.88 -5.69 43.96
C LEU A 622 3.03 -4.75 44.83
N SER A 623 3.65 -3.87 45.62
CA SER A 623 2.93 -2.82 46.35
C SER A 623 3.70 -1.51 46.37
N ASN A 624 3.64 -0.79 45.24
CA ASN A 624 3.84 0.65 45.05
C ASN A 624 3.99 0.81 43.52
N THR A 625 3.06 1.36 42.75
CA THR A 625 2.27 2.57 42.97
C THR A 625 1.05 2.57 42.04
N ALA A 626 -0.06 3.15 42.51
CA ALA A 626 -1.19 3.60 41.71
C ALA A 626 -1.33 5.12 41.92
N ALA A 627 -1.84 5.81 40.87
CA ALA A 627 -2.24 7.23 40.81
C ALA A 627 -1.06 8.23 40.62
N GLU A 628 -1.02 9.23 39.74
CA GLU A 628 -1.91 9.97 38.81
C GLU A 628 -0.99 10.42 37.62
N GLY A 629 -1.34 10.61 36.34
CA GLY A 629 -2.28 11.55 35.74
C GLY A 629 -1.58 12.54 34.77
N LEU A 630 -1.67 12.28 33.45
CA LEU A 630 -1.57 13.16 32.26
C LEU A 630 -0.26 13.90 31.81
N ALA A 631 0.07 13.64 30.53
CA ALA A 631 0.71 14.46 29.47
C ALA A 631 2.24 14.74 29.50
N ALA A 632 2.96 14.19 28.50
CA ALA A 632 3.84 14.88 27.53
C ALA A 632 4.96 13.97 26.93
N LEU A 633 5.05 13.99 25.59
CA LEU A 633 6.27 13.97 24.75
C LEU A 633 7.39 12.92 24.94
N SER A 634 7.45 12.02 23.96
CA SER A 634 8.58 11.68 23.06
C SER A 634 9.99 11.28 23.56
N VAL A 635 10.49 10.23 22.86
CA VAL A 635 11.88 9.80 22.58
C VAL A 635 12.72 9.12 23.69
N SER A 636 13.26 7.95 23.30
CA SER A 636 14.59 7.37 23.67
C SER A 636 14.60 6.15 24.59
N ASN A 637 14.83 4.95 24.03
CA ASN A 637 16.10 4.21 24.21
C ASN A 637 15.99 2.71 23.84
N VAL A 638 16.33 2.42 22.58
CA VAL A 638 16.73 1.08 22.10
C VAL A 638 18.20 0.76 22.43
N CYS A 639 18.94 1.65 23.10
CA CYS A 639 20.35 1.42 23.47
C CYS A 639 20.58 0.54 24.71
N PHE A 640 19.55 0.05 25.42
CA PHE A 640 19.76 -0.75 26.63
C PHE A 640 19.88 -2.27 26.41
N LYS A 641 19.62 -2.77 25.19
CA LYS A 641 19.49 -4.23 24.96
C LYS A 641 20.76 -4.97 24.51
N LYS A 642 21.88 -4.29 24.26
CA LYS A 642 23.17 -4.96 23.96
C LYS A 642 24.11 -5.09 25.17
N SER A 643 23.92 -4.31 26.23
CA SER A 643 24.82 -4.33 27.40
C SER A 643 24.54 -5.51 28.34
N LEU A 644 23.28 -5.91 28.51
CA LEU A 644 22.89 -6.98 29.44
C LEU A 644 23.36 -8.38 28.98
N ALA A 645 23.31 -8.66 27.68
CA ALA A 645 23.74 -9.94 27.13
C ALA A 645 25.27 -10.13 27.21
N SER A 646 26.03 -9.05 27.01
CA SER A 646 27.50 -9.07 27.12
C SER A 646 27.97 -9.26 28.57
N SER A 647 27.25 -8.67 29.54
CA SER A 647 27.57 -8.81 30.96
C SER A 647 27.28 -10.20 31.53
N LEU A 648 26.32 -10.95 30.97
CA LEU A 648 25.98 -12.30 31.43
C LEU A 648 27.00 -13.34 30.94
N ILE A 649 27.55 -13.16 29.73
CA ILE A 649 28.54 -14.06 29.15
C ILE A 649 29.91 -13.91 29.84
N SER A 650 30.31 -12.69 30.24
CA SER A 650 31.60 -12.48 30.92
C SER A 650 31.62 -12.91 32.40
N SER A 651 30.47 -13.28 32.97
CA SER A 651 30.33 -13.66 34.38
C SER A 651 30.39 -15.17 34.64
N GLY A 652 30.45 -16.01 33.60
CA GLY A 652 30.62 -17.46 33.73
C GLY A 652 29.43 -18.21 34.36
N ILE A 653 28.24 -17.58 34.37
CA ILE A 653 27.04 -18.11 35.04
C ILE A 653 26.24 -19.10 34.17
N VAL A 654 26.59 -19.27 32.89
CA VAL A 654 25.91 -20.22 31.97
C VAL A 654 26.94 -21.19 31.38
N GLY A 655 26.74 -22.49 31.60
CA GLY A 655 27.52 -23.56 30.97
C GLY A 655 26.93 -23.99 29.63
N ASP A 656 27.76 -24.55 28.75
CA ASP A 656 27.52 -24.85 27.32
C ASP A 656 26.35 -25.80 26.98
N ALA A 657 25.48 -26.19 27.93
CA ALA A 657 24.38 -27.12 27.69
C ALA A 657 22.98 -26.46 27.55
N GLU A 658 22.85 -25.13 27.66
CA GLU A 658 21.54 -24.44 27.58
C GLU A 658 21.43 -23.38 26.46
N LEU A 659 22.23 -23.51 25.40
CA LEU A 659 22.11 -22.65 24.21
C LEU A 659 20.83 -22.79 23.35
N PRO A 660 19.98 -23.85 23.43
CA PRO A 660 18.78 -23.90 22.57
C PRO A 660 17.58 -23.10 23.11
N ILE A 661 17.55 -22.72 24.40
CA ILE A 661 16.32 -22.18 25.02
C ILE A 661 16.25 -20.65 24.95
N LEU A 662 17.38 -19.94 24.79
CA LEU A 662 17.38 -18.48 24.57
C LEU A 662 17.16 -18.07 23.10
N LYS A 663 17.02 -19.00 22.16
CA LYS A 663 16.72 -18.72 20.74
C LYS A 663 15.24 -18.61 20.42
N ILE A 664 14.34 -18.89 21.37
CA ILE A 664 12.87 -18.85 21.15
C ILE A 664 12.24 -17.53 21.66
N ALA A 665 13.00 -16.65 22.33
CA ALA A 665 12.49 -15.38 22.83
C ALA A 665 12.90 -14.13 22.00
N CYS A 666 13.43 -14.33 20.79
CA CYS A 666 13.81 -13.26 19.86
C CYS A 666 13.41 -13.59 18.41
N ILE A 667 12.17 -14.03 18.20
CA ILE A 667 11.45 -13.91 16.91
C ILE A 667 10.26 -12.99 17.18
#